data_AF-A0A955ZSU2-F1
#
_entry.id   AF-A0A955ZSU2-F1
#
_cell.length_a   1.000
_cell.length_b   1.000
_cell.length_c   1.000
_cell.angle_alpha   90.00
_cell.angle_beta   90.00
_cell.angle_gamma   90.00
#
_symmetry.space_group_name_H-M   'P 1'
#
loop_
_entity.id
_entity.type
_entity.pdbx_description
1 polymer ?
#
loop_
_entity_poly.entity_id
_entity_poly.type
_entity_poly.pdbx_seq_one_letter_code
_entity_poly.pdbx_strand_id
1 'polypeptide(L)'
;MGRRTGTQRRGWLGGTALLGLLVMAMGPVARSASGPDGTAPSPAAAPSDPIVGSMPAPPADRVLRARSEALLGDPAALFRAAAAAIEQEDHAHADWLYAQLAQRHPIVGDHAGLLRARLQLSKGRAAEARQIASQTLARHADSPLRARLHELVGEALAAERDEAGARRAWSAALAETRDDAQRAALLRRIARSQERSGEDRAAGLTWRRLWMEHPATDEARQASHRLDVIEAHLGESLRGAGEWRARGDQLFRERMNDEALEAYDRAIEKGLSKSEERRLQKQRAHTLFRMRRYPEALLAFESLPQTGDTPIWRARSLARADRVPESIEAFERIVARRDSNRIYAHYLAALLLDGRERDAEARAHFQVVADDPGRGGLAQAALWQLGWSDYRRGAFAQAAERFDRLADATGDPIERLRPRYWRARALEQGGRADEARGLLDAIAKEYPLSYYGWRAREHLGGGALGAVAHDIARGKAGLRPGELERVRILMEAGLVDEGGEETALLTRRAKGLDDRIELARLLTAAGDYNRAQRVIVDAYTTPLARGPIGGLEELWWYAWPSAFAGMVDEATRPEGSIAPELVYSIMREESGYRPKVISPVGARGLMQIMRETGEQLAKRIGREGFDPDQLFDPATNIELGSFYLGELSRQFPTKLSAAIASYNAGPHVVSRWVEGDGRPDDEWVESIPYSQTRSYVKRVTRSLQAYRLLY
;
A
#
# COMPACT_ATOMS: atom_id res chain seq x y z
N MET A 1 21.08 -23.40 -57.77
CA MET A 1 19.92 -22.60 -58.26
C MET A 1 18.70 -23.07 -57.48
N GLY A 2 17.91 -22.29 -56.76
CA GLY A 2 17.92 -20.89 -56.34
C GLY A 2 17.02 -20.78 -55.09
N ARG A 3 17.34 -19.80 -54.24
CA ARG A 3 16.70 -19.52 -52.94
C ARG A 3 15.26 -19.01 -53.11
N ARG A 4 14.37 -19.34 -52.17
CA ARG A 4 13.26 -18.47 -51.75
C ARG A 4 13.18 -18.46 -50.22
N THR A 5 13.71 -17.39 -49.65
CA THR A 5 13.55 -16.97 -48.26
C THR A 5 12.23 -16.23 -48.11
N GLY A 6 11.32 -16.74 -47.28
CA GLY A 6 10.09 -16.06 -46.88
C GLY A 6 10.10 -15.81 -45.37
N THR A 7 10.61 -14.66 -44.95
CA THR A 7 10.62 -14.21 -43.56
C THR A 7 9.25 -13.60 -43.21
N GLN A 8 8.37 -14.37 -42.56
CA GLN A 8 7.18 -13.83 -41.90
C GLN A 8 7.61 -13.15 -40.59
N ARG A 9 7.66 -11.81 -40.59
CA ARG A 9 7.68 -11.01 -39.36
C ARG A 9 6.28 -11.08 -38.73
N ARG A 10 6.12 -11.85 -37.64
CA ARG A 10 4.91 -11.80 -36.81
C ARG A 10 4.92 -10.50 -36.01
N GLY A 11 3.96 -9.63 -36.31
CA GLY A 11 3.71 -8.37 -35.60
C GLY A 11 3.33 -8.61 -34.14
N TRP A 12 3.82 -7.72 -33.28
CA TRP A 12 3.68 -7.76 -31.82
C TRP A 12 2.24 -7.44 -31.38
N LEU A 13 1.55 -8.39 -30.76
CA LEU A 13 0.25 -8.20 -30.11
C LEU A 13 0.42 -7.58 -28.71
N GLY A 14 0.59 -6.24 -28.64
CA GLY A 14 0.73 -5.49 -27.37
C GLY A 14 -0.50 -4.68 -26.94
N GLY A 15 -1.52 -4.53 -27.79
CA GLY A 15 -2.60 -3.54 -27.59
C GLY A 15 -3.63 -3.86 -26.50
N THR A 16 -3.79 -5.11 -26.06
CA THR A 16 -4.86 -5.51 -25.12
C THR A 16 -4.53 -5.23 -23.64
N ALA A 17 -3.25 -5.04 -23.30
CA ALA A 17 -2.80 -4.85 -21.91
C ALA A 17 -2.99 -3.42 -21.36
N LEU A 18 -3.17 -2.41 -22.23
CA LEU A 18 -3.10 -0.98 -21.87
C LEU A 18 -4.40 -0.34 -21.33
N LEU A 19 -5.54 -1.05 -21.35
CA LEU A 19 -6.86 -0.52 -20.95
C LEU A 19 -7.14 -0.59 -19.43
N GLY A 20 -6.11 -0.77 -18.60
CA GLY A 20 -6.23 -1.24 -17.21
C GLY A 20 -6.33 -0.21 -16.08
N LEU A 21 -5.99 1.07 -16.27
CA LEU A 21 -5.86 2.01 -15.13
C LEU A 21 -6.32 3.42 -15.48
N LEU A 22 -7.50 3.81 -14.98
CA LEU A 22 -7.89 5.20 -14.70
C LEU A 22 -9.27 5.20 -14.01
N VAL A 23 -9.27 5.23 -12.67
CA VAL A 23 -10.44 5.55 -11.84
C VAL A 23 -9.92 6.44 -10.71
N MET A 24 -10.28 7.72 -10.70
CA MET A 24 -10.32 8.54 -9.48
C MET A 24 -11.44 9.58 -9.59
N ALA A 25 -12.20 9.65 -8.51
CA ALA A 25 -13.39 10.46 -8.29
C ALA A 25 -13.01 11.90 -7.90
N MET A 26 -13.86 12.86 -8.29
CA MET A 26 -13.88 14.21 -7.71
C MET A 26 -15.24 14.49 -7.09
N GLY A 27 -15.26 14.87 -5.82
CA GLY A 27 -16.41 15.43 -5.13
C GLY A 27 -15.98 16.69 -4.36
N PRO A 28 -16.78 17.77 -4.34
CA PRO A 28 -16.40 19.03 -3.71
C PRO A 28 -16.70 19.01 -2.20
N VAL A 29 -15.80 19.60 -1.40
CA VAL A 29 -15.99 19.88 0.03
C VAL A 29 -16.26 21.37 0.19
N ALA A 30 -17.40 21.71 0.79
CA ALA A 30 -17.78 23.07 1.14
C ALA A 30 -17.14 23.50 2.48
N ARG A 31 -16.66 24.75 2.53
CA ARG A 31 -16.15 25.43 3.73
C ARG A 31 -17.27 26.24 4.40
N SER A 32 -17.25 26.31 5.72
CA SER A 32 -17.82 27.42 6.49
C SER A 32 -16.87 27.85 7.62
N ALA A 33 -16.73 29.16 7.81
CA ALA A 33 -16.18 29.86 8.98
C ALA A 33 -17.38 30.27 9.88
N SER A 34 -17.32 30.65 11.16
CA SER A 34 -16.34 31.43 11.95
C SER A 34 -16.78 31.50 13.45
N GLY A 35 -15.82 31.46 14.40
CA GLY A 35 -15.70 32.11 15.75
C GLY A 35 -16.81 32.00 16.83
N PRO A 36 -16.59 32.50 18.09
CA PRO A 36 -15.38 33.10 18.68
C PRO A 36 -14.98 32.60 20.11
N ASP A 37 -13.84 33.14 20.59
CA ASP A 37 -13.25 33.29 21.93
C ASP A 37 -13.88 32.65 23.19
N GLY A 38 -13.00 32.01 23.99
CA GLY A 38 -13.27 31.59 25.37
C GLY A 38 -11.98 31.35 26.15
N THR A 39 -11.73 32.22 27.12
CA THR A 39 -10.60 32.32 28.07
C THR A 39 -10.18 31.02 28.76
N ALA A 40 -8.87 30.80 28.83
CA ALA A 40 -8.22 29.74 29.61
C ALA A 40 -8.26 30.00 31.13
N PRO A 41 -8.50 28.97 31.97
CA PRO A 41 -8.10 28.99 33.37
C PRO A 41 -6.78 28.25 33.60
N SER A 42 -5.99 28.82 34.51
CA SER A 42 -4.72 28.34 35.07
C SER A 42 -4.86 27.00 35.83
N PRO A 43 -3.77 26.25 36.09
CA PRO A 43 -3.82 24.86 36.53
C PRO A 43 -4.16 24.75 38.02
N ALA A 44 -5.24 24.04 38.32
CA ALA A 44 -5.54 23.61 39.68
C ALA A 44 -4.66 22.41 40.07
N ALA A 45 -4.23 22.42 41.32
CA ALA A 45 -3.30 21.49 41.95
C ALA A 45 -3.62 20.01 41.70
N ALA A 46 -2.55 19.22 41.54
CA ALA A 46 -2.59 17.77 41.44
C ALA A 46 -3.29 17.14 42.66
N PRO A 47 -4.40 16.40 42.47
CA PRO A 47 -4.90 15.52 43.50
C PRO A 47 -3.98 14.30 43.60
N SER A 48 -3.57 13.98 44.81
CA SER A 48 -2.87 12.76 45.18
C SER A 48 -3.59 11.52 44.64
N ASP A 49 -2.90 10.76 43.78
CA ASP A 49 -3.42 9.61 43.02
C ASP A 49 -3.93 8.46 43.91
N PRO A 50 -5.19 8.00 43.76
CA PRO A 50 -5.62 6.70 44.28
C PRO A 50 -5.15 5.61 43.30
N ILE A 51 -4.15 4.83 43.72
CA ILE A 51 -3.52 3.65 43.07
C ILE A 51 -4.41 2.97 41.98
N VAL A 52 -3.84 2.67 40.80
CA VAL A 52 -4.48 1.81 39.79
C VAL A 52 -4.68 0.42 40.40
N GLY A 53 -5.91 0.07 40.78
CA GLY A 53 -6.25 -1.14 41.53
C GLY A 53 -5.61 -1.19 42.93
N SER A 54 -5.87 -2.26 43.68
CA SER A 54 -5.00 -2.59 44.82
C SER A 54 -3.60 -2.94 44.30
N MET A 55 -2.55 -2.51 45.00
CA MET A 55 -1.20 -3.00 44.69
C MET A 55 -1.14 -4.49 45.05
N PRO A 56 -0.81 -5.38 44.10
CA PRO A 56 -0.63 -6.80 44.41
C PRO A 56 0.52 -6.99 45.40
N ALA A 57 0.51 -8.12 46.11
CA ALA A 57 1.65 -8.48 46.96
C ALA A 57 2.89 -8.75 46.09
N PRO A 58 4.09 -8.35 46.53
CA PRO A 58 5.33 -8.69 45.84
C PRO A 58 5.57 -10.22 45.86
N PRO A 59 6.37 -10.77 44.92
CA PRO A 59 6.67 -12.20 44.86
C PRO A 59 7.09 -12.77 46.22
N ALA A 60 6.54 -13.91 46.62
CA ALA A 60 6.85 -14.51 47.92
C ALA A 60 8.32 -14.98 48.00
N ASP A 61 8.87 -15.46 46.88
CA ASP A 61 10.27 -15.80 46.74
C ASP A 61 11.15 -14.55 46.88
N ARG A 62 12.06 -14.56 47.86
CA ARG A 62 12.92 -13.42 48.18
C ARG A 62 13.94 -13.11 47.08
N VAL A 63 14.44 -14.12 46.38
CA VAL A 63 15.43 -13.95 45.31
C VAL A 63 14.75 -13.35 44.08
N LEU A 64 13.59 -13.89 43.70
CA LEU A 64 12.78 -13.35 42.61
C LEU A 64 12.34 -11.91 42.91
N ARG A 65 11.91 -11.64 44.15
CA ARG A 65 11.56 -10.29 44.59
C ARG A 65 12.75 -9.34 44.48
N ALA A 66 13.90 -9.69 45.05
CA ALA A 66 15.09 -8.82 45.00
C ALA A 66 15.54 -8.56 43.56
N ARG A 67 15.51 -9.58 42.69
CA ARG A 67 15.80 -9.41 41.24
C ARG A 67 14.80 -8.46 40.57
N SER A 68 13.52 -8.59 40.88
CA SER A 68 12.47 -7.75 40.30
C SER A 68 12.51 -6.31 40.82
N GLU A 69 12.82 -6.13 42.11
CA GLU A 69 13.00 -4.82 42.73
C GLU A 69 14.18 -4.06 42.12
N ALA A 70 15.25 -4.76 41.73
CA ALA A 70 16.37 -4.16 41.02
C ALA A 70 15.99 -3.62 39.62
N LEU A 71 14.90 -4.13 39.02
CA LEU A 71 14.41 -3.67 37.71
C LEU A 71 13.48 -2.46 37.81
N LEU A 72 13.07 -2.02 39.02
CA LEU A 72 12.00 -1.03 39.17
C LEU A 72 12.26 0.33 38.50
N GLY A 73 13.53 0.66 38.24
CA GLY A 73 13.94 1.86 37.51
C GLY A 73 13.94 1.74 35.98
N ASP A 74 13.81 0.53 35.43
CA ASP A 74 13.86 0.26 33.99
C ASP A 74 12.49 -0.31 33.52
N PRO A 75 11.62 0.52 32.92
CA PRO A 75 10.31 0.07 32.48
C PRO A 75 10.37 -0.95 31.34
N ALA A 76 11.36 -0.89 30.46
CA ALA A 76 11.49 -1.86 29.38
C ALA A 76 11.86 -3.25 29.94
N ALA A 77 12.79 -3.30 30.90
CA ALA A 77 13.11 -4.53 31.60
C ALA A 77 11.94 -5.09 32.41
N LEU A 78 11.14 -4.23 33.06
CA LEU A 78 9.93 -4.67 33.75
C LEU A 78 8.89 -5.28 32.79
N PHE A 79 8.67 -4.70 31.61
CA PHE A 79 7.79 -5.29 30.60
C PHE A 79 8.30 -6.66 30.15
N ARG A 80 9.60 -6.80 29.86
CA ARG A 80 10.21 -8.09 29.51
C ARG A 80 10.09 -9.11 30.64
N ALA A 81 10.30 -8.69 31.88
CA ALA A 81 10.13 -9.55 33.05
C ALA A 81 8.66 -9.98 33.22
N ALA A 82 7.70 -9.08 32.96
CA ALA A 82 6.28 -9.40 33.03
C ALA A 82 5.87 -10.39 31.93
N ALA A 83 6.38 -10.21 30.71
CA ALA A 83 6.18 -11.16 29.62
C ALA A 83 6.78 -12.54 29.96
N ALA A 84 8.02 -12.60 30.45
CA ALA A 84 8.64 -13.84 30.88
C ALA A 84 7.88 -14.52 32.03
N ALA A 85 7.35 -13.75 32.99
CA ALA A 85 6.51 -14.28 34.05
C ALA A 85 5.19 -14.87 33.51
N ILE A 86 4.58 -14.25 32.49
CA ILE A 86 3.41 -14.82 31.79
C ILE A 86 3.77 -16.13 31.09
N GLU A 87 4.90 -16.19 30.38
CA GLU A 87 5.38 -17.40 29.72
C GLU A 87 5.64 -18.55 30.72
N GLN A 88 6.05 -18.21 31.94
CA GLN A 88 6.25 -19.15 33.05
C GLN A 88 4.96 -19.43 33.85
N GLU A 89 3.81 -18.90 33.42
CA GLU A 89 2.51 -18.99 34.09
C GLU A 89 2.48 -18.35 35.51
N ASP A 90 3.49 -17.56 35.90
CA ASP A 90 3.51 -16.78 37.14
C ASP A 90 2.77 -15.45 36.97
N HIS A 91 1.45 -15.56 36.87
CA HIS A 91 0.58 -14.39 36.67
C HIS A 91 0.55 -13.44 37.88
N ALA A 92 0.85 -13.91 39.09
CA ALA A 92 0.87 -13.06 40.28
C ALA A 92 2.08 -12.13 40.23
N HIS A 93 3.24 -12.66 39.83
CA HIS A 93 4.42 -11.85 39.58
C HIS A 93 4.22 -10.89 38.42
N ALA A 94 3.64 -11.33 37.30
CA ALA A 94 3.34 -10.47 36.16
C ALA A 94 2.39 -9.31 36.53
N ASP A 95 1.32 -9.58 37.28
CA ASP A 95 0.38 -8.56 37.76
C ASP A 95 1.06 -7.54 38.68
N TRP A 96 1.91 -8.01 39.59
CA TRP A 96 2.72 -7.13 40.43
C TRP A 96 3.62 -6.23 39.57
N LEU A 97 4.34 -6.79 38.59
CA LEU A 97 5.22 -6.03 37.69
C LEU A 97 4.44 -4.97 36.89
N TYR A 98 3.28 -5.31 36.33
CA TYR A 98 2.46 -4.32 35.63
C TYR A 98 1.90 -3.25 36.56
N ALA A 99 1.55 -3.59 37.80
CA ALA A 99 1.13 -2.60 38.80
C ALA A 99 2.29 -1.63 39.13
N GLN A 100 3.52 -2.15 39.29
CA GLN A 100 4.70 -1.32 39.49
C GLN A 100 4.98 -0.41 38.28
N LEU A 101 4.85 -0.94 37.07
CA LEU A 101 4.96 -0.16 35.83
C LEU A 101 3.95 0.99 35.80
N ALA A 102 2.66 0.69 36.00
CA ALA A 102 1.58 1.68 35.95
C ALA A 102 1.74 2.78 37.03
N GLN A 103 2.28 2.43 38.20
CA GLN A 103 2.48 3.39 39.29
C GLN A 103 3.75 4.24 39.12
N ARG A 104 4.86 3.63 38.70
CA ARG A 104 6.19 4.27 38.71
C ARG A 104 6.54 4.94 37.39
N HIS A 105 5.94 4.49 36.29
CA HIS A 105 6.30 4.91 34.94
C HIS A 105 5.08 5.44 34.16
N PRO A 106 4.56 6.64 34.48
CA PRO A 106 3.37 7.20 33.82
C PRO A 106 3.49 7.31 32.31
N ILE A 107 4.71 7.42 31.76
CA ILE A 107 4.99 7.48 30.33
C ILE A 107 4.48 6.23 29.60
N VAL A 108 4.42 5.07 30.24
CA VAL A 108 3.91 3.80 29.69
C VAL A 108 2.79 3.21 30.55
N GLY A 109 2.24 4.01 31.46
CA GLY A 109 1.28 3.55 32.46
C GLY A 109 -0.06 3.12 31.86
N ASP A 110 -0.45 3.69 30.72
CA ASP A 110 -1.63 3.28 29.96
C ASP A 110 -1.46 1.91 29.28
N HIS A 111 -0.28 1.65 28.71
CA HIS A 111 0.07 0.32 28.18
C HIS A 111 0.13 -0.72 29.29
N ALA A 112 0.77 -0.40 30.42
CA ALA A 112 0.81 -1.28 31.59
C ALA A 112 -0.60 -1.55 32.16
N GLY A 113 -1.44 -0.52 32.28
CA GLY A 113 -2.82 -0.64 32.74
C GLY A 113 -3.67 -1.49 31.80
N LEU A 114 -3.52 -1.32 30.48
CA LEU A 114 -4.19 -2.13 29.47
C LEU A 114 -3.80 -3.62 29.59
N LEU A 115 -2.50 -3.92 29.64
CA LEU A 115 -1.99 -5.30 29.74
C LEU A 115 -2.39 -5.94 31.07
N ARG A 116 -2.34 -5.18 32.17
CA ARG A 116 -2.78 -5.64 33.48
C ARG A 116 -4.28 -5.95 33.53
N ALA A 117 -5.13 -5.07 32.99
CA ALA A 117 -6.57 -5.31 32.93
C ALA A 117 -6.88 -6.57 32.10
N ARG A 118 -6.19 -6.75 30.98
CA ARG A 118 -6.30 -7.96 30.14
C ARG A 118 -5.87 -9.22 30.89
N LEU A 119 -4.77 -9.15 31.64
CA LEU A 119 -4.31 -10.26 32.50
C LEU A 119 -5.39 -10.64 33.52
N GLN A 120 -5.94 -9.68 34.27
CA GLN A 120 -7.00 -9.98 35.26
C GLN A 120 -8.24 -10.59 34.63
N LEU A 121 -8.66 -10.08 33.46
CA LEU A 121 -9.79 -10.63 32.73
C LEU A 121 -9.54 -12.08 32.31
N SER A 122 -8.32 -12.40 31.83
CA SER A 122 -7.93 -13.78 31.47
C SER A 122 -7.95 -14.75 32.67
N LYS A 123 -7.78 -14.24 33.90
CA LYS A 123 -7.90 -15.02 35.14
C LYS A 123 -9.32 -15.08 35.71
N GLY A 124 -10.31 -14.55 34.98
CA GLY A 124 -11.71 -14.51 35.41
C GLY A 124 -12.02 -13.43 36.47
N ARG A 125 -11.09 -12.51 36.74
CA ARG A 125 -11.26 -11.42 37.74
C ARG A 125 -11.83 -10.17 37.08
N ALA A 126 -13.07 -10.28 36.63
CA ALA A 126 -13.73 -9.24 35.83
C ALA A 126 -13.83 -7.88 36.55
N ALA A 127 -14.25 -7.87 37.82
CA ALA A 127 -14.38 -6.62 38.58
C ALA A 127 -13.05 -5.86 38.73
N GLU A 128 -11.95 -6.60 38.94
CA GLU A 128 -10.60 -6.02 39.00
C GLU A 128 -10.16 -5.48 37.64
N ALA A 129 -10.36 -6.26 36.56
CA ALA A 129 -10.07 -5.83 35.20
C ALA A 129 -10.80 -4.53 34.83
N ARG A 130 -12.11 -4.46 35.13
CA ARG A 130 -12.93 -3.27 34.93
C ARG A 130 -12.38 -2.08 35.70
N GLN A 131 -12.08 -2.26 36.98
CA GLN A 131 -11.55 -1.20 37.82
C GLN A 131 -10.22 -0.65 37.26
N ILE A 132 -9.28 -1.53 36.92
CA ILE A 132 -7.98 -1.16 36.36
C ILE A 132 -8.16 -0.40 35.04
N ALA A 133 -8.97 -0.92 34.11
CA ALA A 133 -9.19 -0.28 32.82
C ALA A 133 -9.89 1.08 32.94
N SER A 134 -10.92 1.20 33.78
CA SER A 134 -11.62 2.47 34.04
C SER A 134 -10.72 3.52 34.72
N GLN A 135 -9.88 3.11 35.67
CA GLN A 135 -8.92 4.02 36.30
C GLN A 135 -7.82 4.45 35.33
N THR A 136 -7.37 3.55 34.46
CA THR A 136 -6.40 3.86 33.40
C THR A 136 -6.98 4.89 32.42
N LEU A 137 -8.25 4.74 32.01
CA LEU A 137 -8.96 5.75 31.19
C LEU A 137 -9.06 7.11 31.88
N ALA A 138 -9.32 7.13 33.19
CA ALA A 138 -9.44 8.38 33.95
C ALA A 138 -8.09 9.11 34.09
N ARG A 139 -7.01 8.37 34.32
CA ARG A 139 -5.65 8.92 34.47
C ARG A 139 -5.03 9.34 33.15
N HIS A 140 -5.32 8.62 32.07
CA HIS A 140 -4.73 8.84 30.75
C HIS A 140 -5.80 9.29 29.75
N ALA A 141 -6.42 10.43 30.03
CA ALA A 141 -7.53 10.96 29.25
C ALA A 141 -7.19 11.20 27.77
N ASP A 142 -5.93 11.48 27.45
CA ASP A 142 -5.42 11.71 26.08
C ASP A 142 -4.75 10.47 25.46
N SER A 143 -4.85 9.29 26.08
CA SER A 143 -4.19 8.08 25.57
C SER A 143 -4.75 7.68 24.20
N PRO A 144 -3.90 7.23 23.26
CA PRO A 144 -4.38 6.62 22.03
C PRO A 144 -5.04 5.25 22.24
N LEU A 145 -4.85 4.63 23.42
CA LEU A 145 -5.38 3.31 23.75
C LEU A 145 -6.81 3.32 24.29
N ARG A 146 -7.46 4.48 24.36
CA ARG A 146 -8.80 4.61 24.97
C ARG A 146 -9.83 3.68 24.37
N ALA A 147 -9.86 3.51 23.04
CA ALA A 147 -10.78 2.57 22.40
C ALA A 147 -10.59 1.13 22.91
N ARG A 148 -9.33 0.69 23.07
CA ARG A 148 -8.99 -0.64 23.61
C ARG A 148 -9.31 -0.77 25.10
N LEU A 149 -9.13 0.29 25.87
CA LEU A 149 -9.50 0.31 27.29
C LEU A 149 -11.03 0.26 27.46
N HIS A 150 -11.79 1.02 26.66
CA HIS A 150 -13.24 0.94 26.62
C HIS A 150 -13.71 -0.45 26.19
N GLU A 151 -13.02 -1.08 25.24
CA GLU A 151 -13.29 -2.46 24.85
C GLU A 151 -13.14 -3.44 26.03
N LEU A 152 -12.02 -3.38 26.77
CA LEU A 152 -11.79 -4.20 27.96
C LEU A 152 -12.79 -3.93 29.08
N VAL A 153 -13.17 -2.67 29.32
CA VAL A 153 -14.24 -2.34 30.28
C VAL A 153 -15.54 -3.05 29.89
N GLY A 154 -15.89 -3.05 28.60
CA GLY A 154 -17.08 -3.74 28.12
C GLY A 154 -17.00 -5.26 28.28
N GLU A 155 -15.85 -5.87 28.02
CA GLU A 155 -15.65 -7.31 28.23
C GLU A 155 -15.76 -7.71 29.70
N ALA A 156 -15.17 -6.91 30.60
CA ALA A 156 -15.26 -7.12 32.04
C ALA A 156 -16.71 -6.99 32.54
N LEU A 157 -17.44 -5.95 32.12
CA LEU A 157 -18.86 -5.78 32.46
C LEU A 157 -19.71 -6.95 31.96
N ALA A 158 -19.45 -7.46 30.75
CA ALA A 158 -20.15 -8.63 30.22
C ALA A 158 -19.86 -9.89 31.07
N ALA A 159 -18.63 -10.08 31.52
CA ALA A 159 -18.27 -11.18 32.43
C ALA A 159 -18.94 -11.05 33.81
N GLU A 160 -19.19 -9.82 34.28
CA GLU A 160 -20.02 -9.52 35.47
C GLU A 160 -21.54 -9.63 35.21
N ARG A 161 -21.96 -9.99 33.99
CA ARG A 161 -23.36 -10.05 33.54
C ARG A 161 -24.07 -8.69 33.48
N ASP A 162 -23.33 -7.57 33.46
CA ASP A 162 -23.87 -6.23 33.17
C ASP A 162 -23.84 -5.95 31.66
N GLU A 163 -24.84 -6.49 30.96
CA GLU A 163 -24.97 -6.33 29.50
C GLU A 163 -25.18 -4.86 29.09
N ALA A 164 -25.94 -4.09 29.85
CA ALA A 164 -26.22 -2.69 29.53
C ALA A 164 -24.96 -1.82 29.68
N GLY A 165 -24.17 -2.04 30.73
CA GLY A 165 -22.86 -1.44 30.92
C GLY A 165 -21.88 -1.83 29.81
N ALA A 166 -21.83 -3.12 29.47
CA ALA A 166 -20.96 -3.63 28.41
C ALA A 166 -21.23 -2.94 27.07
N ARG A 167 -22.51 -2.80 26.68
CA ARG A 167 -22.89 -2.11 25.43
C ARG A 167 -22.52 -0.63 25.43
N ARG A 168 -22.64 0.08 26.56
CA ARG A 168 -22.20 1.48 26.66
C ARG A 168 -20.69 1.61 26.44
N ALA A 169 -19.90 0.74 27.07
CA ALA A 169 -18.46 0.71 26.92
C ALA A 169 -18.01 0.36 25.49
N TRP A 170 -18.58 -0.67 24.86
CA TRP A 170 -18.25 -0.99 23.46
C TRP A 170 -18.71 0.07 22.47
N SER A 171 -19.81 0.78 22.75
CA SER A 171 -20.25 1.92 21.93
C SER A 171 -19.27 3.09 22.02
N ALA A 172 -18.70 3.35 23.22
CA ALA A 172 -17.63 4.33 23.39
C ALA A 172 -16.37 3.93 22.60
N ALA A 173 -15.96 2.66 22.70
CA ALA A 173 -14.85 2.13 21.88
C ALA A 173 -15.12 2.31 20.38
N LEU A 174 -16.34 2.01 19.92
CA LEU A 174 -16.75 2.13 18.51
C LEU A 174 -16.74 3.58 18.01
N ALA A 175 -16.99 4.56 18.88
CA ALA A 175 -16.93 5.98 18.54
C ALA A 175 -15.49 6.49 18.36
N GLU A 176 -14.54 5.89 19.07
CA GLU A 176 -13.13 6.30 19.05
C GLU A 176 -12.31 5.56 17.98
N THR A 177 -12.63 4.30 17.66
CA THR A 177 -11.86 3.53 16.68
C THR A 177 -12.27 3.81 15.22
N ARG A 178 -11.26 3.86 14.35
CA ARG A 178 -11.39 3.93 12.89
C ARG A 178 -10.96 2.65 12.19
N ASP A 179 -10.48 1.66 12.94
CA ASP A 179 -10.04 0.37 12.40
C ASP A 179 -11.25 -0.50 12.02
N ASP A 180 -11.31 -0.97 10.77
CA ASP A 180 -12.50 -1.66 10.24
C ASP A 180 -12.79 -2.98 10.95
N ALA A 181 -11.74 -3.78 11.21
CA ALA A 181 -11.85 -5.07 11.88
C ALA A 181 -12.30 -4.89 13.34
N GLN A 182 -11.72 -3.94 14.07
CA GLN A 182 -12.13 -3.64 15.44
C GLN A 182 -13.58 -3.14 15.49
N ARG A 183 -14.01 -2.32 14.53
CA ARG A 183 -15.41 -1.86 14.44
C ARG A 183 -16.38 -3.03 14.21
N ALA A 184 -16.06 -3.95 13.31
CA ALA A 184 -16.85 -5.16 13.09
C ALA A 184 -16.92 -6.03 14.35
N ALA A 185 -15.80 -6.24 15.04
CA ALA A 185 -15.74 -7.00 16.29
C ALA A 185 -16.58 -6.35 17.41
N LEU A 186 -16.54 -5.02 17.55
CA LEU A 186 -17.34 -4.28 18.53
C LEU A 186 -18.84 -4.35 18.22
N LEU A 187 -19.24 -4.17 16.96
CA LEU A 187 -20.64 -4.34 16.54
C LEU A 187 -21.14 -5.76 16.83
N ARG A 188 -20.30 -6.78 16.60
CA ARG A 188 -20.62 -8.17 16.95
C ARG A 188 -20.87 -8.33 18.44
N ARG A 189 -19.99 -7.79 19.30
CA ARG A 189 -20.15 -7.87 20.76
C ARG A 189 -21.43 -7.18 21.23
N ILE A 190 -21.73 -5.99 20.69
CA ILE A 190 -22.96 -5.25 20.98
C ILE A 190 -24.20 -6.05 20.58
N ALA A 191 -24.23 -6.60 19.36
CA ALA A 191 -25.36 -7.39 18.88
C ALA A 191 -25.59 -8.65 19.73
N ARG A 192 -24.52 -9.39 20.07
CA ARG A 192 -24.59 -10.56 20.94
C ARG A 192 -25.13 -10.23 22.34
N SER A 193 -24.77 -9.08 22.88
CA SER A 193 -25.29 -8.60 24.16
C SER A 193 -26.79 -8.31 24.10
N GLN A 194 -27.25 -7.67 23.01
CA GLN A 194 -28.67 -7.42 22.77
C GLN A 194 -29.47 -8.73 22.67
N GLU A 195 -28.94 -9.75 21.97
CA GLU A 195 -29.57 -11.09 21.92
C GLU A 195 -29.71 -11.72 23.31
N ARG A 196 -28.66 -11.66 24.14
CA ARG A 196 -28.71 -12.19 25.52
C ARG A 196 -29.68 -11.43 26.42
N SER A 197 -29.93 -10.16 26.12
CA SER A 197 -30.93 -9.33 26.80
C SER A 197 -32.36 -9.49 26.24
N GLY A 198 -32.58 -10.34 25.22
CA GLY A 198 -33.88 -10.51 24.57
C GLY A 198 -34.30 -9.31 23.69
N GLU A 199 -33.37 -8.44 23.33
CA GLU A 199 -33.61 -7.23 22.52
C GLU A 199 -33.49 -7.53 21.01
N ASP A 200 -34.25 -8.50 20.51
CA ASP A 200 -34.03 -9.09 19.18
C ASP A 200 -34.09 -8.09 18.02
N ARG A 201 -35.01 -7.11 18.07
CA ARG A 201 -35.06 -6.06 17.04
C ARG A 201 -33.79 -5.19 17.06
N ALA A 202 -33.29 -4.85 18.24
CA ALA A 202 -32.08 -4.05 18.38
C ALA A 202 -30.84 -4.87 17.92
N ALA A 203 -30.77 -6.14 18.32
CA ALA A 203 -29.75 -7.08 17.84
C ALA A 203 -29.74 -7.19 16.31
N GLY A 204 -30.93 -7.37 15.72
CA GLY A 204 -31.09 -7.45 14.27
C GLY A 204 -30.60 -6.20 13.54
N LEU A 205 -30.90 -5.00 14.07
CA LEU A 205 -30.40 -3.74 13.49
C LEU A 205 -28.87 -3.62 13.58
N THR A 206 -28.26 -4.04 14.70
CA THR A 206 -26.80 -4.02 14.88
C THR A 206 -26.11 -5.05 13.97
N TRP A 207 -26.64 -6.27 13.87
CA TRP A 207 -26.13 -7.29 12.94
C TRP A 207 -26.23 -6.84 11.49
N ARG A 208 -27.35 -6.21 11.12
CA ARG A 208 -27.55 -5.64 9.78
C ARG A 208 -26.54 -4.57 9.46
N ARG A 209 -26.24 -3.68 10.42
CA ARG A 209 -25.19 -2.67 10.28
C ARG A 209 -23.83 -3.31 10.03
N LEU A 210 -23.45 -4.30 10.83
CA LEU A 210 -22.19 -5.04 10.67
C LEU A 210 -22.12 -5.69 9.27
N TRP A 211 -23.17 -6.43 8.90
CA TRP A 211 -23.28 -7.11 7.62
C TRP A 211 -23.20 -6.15 6.42
N MET A 212 -23.70 -4.93 6.53
CA MET A 212 -23.69 -3.95 5.43
C MET A 212 -22.38 -3.15 5.38
N GLU A 213 -21.90 -2.65 6.52
CA GLU A 213 -20.76 -1.72 6.61
C GLU A 213 -19.40 -2.46 6.54
N HIS A 214 -19.33 -3.69 7.03
CA HIS A 214 -18.07 -4.45 7.18
C HIS A 214 -18.10 -5.83 6.47
N PRO A 215 -18.56 -5.93 5.22
CA PRO A 215 -18.94 -7.19 4.59
C PRO A 215 -17.76 -8.12 4.25
N ALA A 216 -16.52 -7.60 4.28
CA ALA A 216 -15.29 -8.35 4.04
C ALA A 216 -14.74 -9.06 5.30
N THR A 217 -15.35 -8.83 6.46
CA THR A 217 -14.91 -9.41 7.74
C THR A 217 -15.51 -10.79 7.99
N ASP A 218 -14.85 -11.59 8.83
CA ASP A 218 -15.35 -12.88 9.28
C ASP A 218 -16.63 -12.74 10.12
N GLU A 219 -16.72 -11.64 10.88
CA GLU A 219 -17.89 -11.26 11.64
C GLU A 219 -19.11 -11.04 10.74
N ALA A 220 -18.94 -10.55 9.51
CA ALA A 220 -20.05 -10.37 8.59
C ALA A 220 -20.68 -11.70 8.13
N ARG A 221 -19.89 -12.78 8.07
CA ARG A 221 -20.42 -14.13 7.80
C ARG A 221 -21.31 -14.60 8.95
N GLN A 222 -20.88 -14.34 10.20
CA GLN A 222 -21.70 -14.62 11.39
C GLN A 222 -22.98 -13.78 11.40
N ALA A 223 -22.88 -12.49 11.06
CA ALA A 223 -24.01 -11.59 11.00
C ALA A 223 -25.09 -12.07 10.01
N SER A 224 -24.71 -12.64 8.87
CA SER A 224 -25.66 -13.20 7.91
C SER A 224 -26.52 -14.30 8.55
N HIS A 225 -25.89 -15.29 9.19
CA HIS A 225 -26.61 -16.39 9.84
C HIS A 225 -27.49 -15.90 11.01
N ARG A 226 -27.01 -14.95 11.80
CA ARG A 226 -27.79 -14.39 12.91
C ARG A 226 -29.00 -13.59 12.43
N LEU A 227 -28.86 -12.84 11.34
CA LEU A 227 -29.98 -12.14 10.72
C LEU A 227 -31.06 -13.10 10.24
N ASP A 228 -30.70 -14.25 9.64
CA ASP A 228 -31.69 -15.26 9.22
C ASP A 228 -32.56 -15.73 10.41
N VAL A 229 -31.93 -15.99 11.56
CA VAL A 229 -32.61 -16.44 12.78
C VAL A 229 -33.49 -15.33 13.36
N ILE A 230 -32.96 -14.11 13.48
CA ILE A 230 -33.69 -12.98 14.06
C ILE A 230 -34.86 -12.57 13.17
N GLU A 231 -34.68 -12.47 11.86
CA GLU A 231 -35.76 -12.13 10.91
C GLU A 231 -36.89 -13.15 10.95
N ALA A 232 -36.55 -14.45 11.05
CA ALA A 232 -37.54 -15.51 11.23
C ALA A 232 -38.32 -15.37 12.55
N HIS A 233 -37.64 -15.01 13.65
CA HIS A 233 -38.28 -14.79 14.93
C HIS A 233 -39.17 -13.54 14.95
N LEU A 234 -38.72 -12.43 14.34
CA LEU A 234 -39.47 -11.18 14.26
C LEU A 234 -40.64 -11.25 13.27
N GLY A 235 -40.62 -12.18 12.31
CA GLY A 235 -41.61 -12.27 11.24
C GLY A 235 -41.50 -11.15 10.20
N GLU A 236 -40.37 -10.43 10.16
CA GLU A 236 -40.10 -9.36 9.19
C GLU A 236 -38.67 -9.47 8.65
N SER A 237 -38.47 -9.05 7.40
CA SER A 237 -37.14 -8.94 6.79
C SER A 237 -36.51 -7.60 7.17
N LEU A 238 -35.31 -7.64 7.76
CA LEU A 238 -34.50 -6.46 8.07
C LEU A 238 -33.58 -6.06 6.91
N ARG A 239 -33.30 -7.00 5.98
CA ARG A 239 -32.47 -6.80 4.78
C ARG A 239 -33.32 -6.54 3.52
N GLY A 240 -33.65 -5.27 3.28
CA GLY A 240 -34.35 -4.81 2.08
C GLY A 240 -33.43 -4.60 0.88
N ALA A 241 -33.99 -4.13 -0.24
CA ALA A 241 -33.22 -3.85 -1.45
C ALA A 241 -32.13 -2.79 -1.22
N GLY A 242 -32.39 -1.80 -0.36
CA GLY A 242 -31.44 -0.76 0.01
C GLY A 242 -30.20 -1.31 0.72
N GLU A 243 -30.38 -2.20 1.70
CA GLU A 243 -29.27 -2.81 2.44
C GLU A 243 -28.44 -3.77 1.57
N TRP A 244 -29.08 -4.57 0.72
CA TRP A 244 -28.36 -5.42 -0.24
C TRP A 244 -27.53 -4.61 -1.22
N ARG A 245 -28.07 -3.49 -1.73
CA ARG A 245 -27.33 -2.55 -2.57
C ARG A 245 -26.11 -1.97 -1.83
N ALA A 246 -26.32 -1.46 -0.61
CA ALA A 246 -25.25 -0.87 0.19
C ALA A 246 -24.14 -1.87 0.51
N ARG A 247 -24.49 -3.12 0.83
CA ARG A 247 -23.53 -4.22 1.00
C ARG A 247 -22.76 -4.47 -0.30
N GLY A 248 -23.45 -4.57 -1.44
CA GLY A 248 -22.82 -4.76 -2.74
C GLY A 248 -21.83 -3.63 -3.08
N ASP A 249 -22.18 -2.37 -2.79
CA ASP A 249 -21.30 -1.21 -3.01
C ASP A 249 -20.03 -1.25 -2.13
N GLN A 250 -20.14 -1.73 -0.90
CA GLN A 250 -18.99 -1.93 -0.02
C GLN A 250 -18.12 -3.10 -0.49
N LEU A 251 -18.71 -4.27 -0.79
CA LEU A 251 -18.00 -5.42 -1.37
C LEU A 251 -17.29 -5.07 -2.68
N PHE A 252 -17.93 -4.27 -3.53
CA PHE A 252 -17.33 -3.78 -4.75
C PHE A 252 -16.10 -2.92 -4.45
N ARG A 253 -16.13 -2.04 -3.44
CA ARG A 253 -14.95 -1.25 -3.03
C ARG A 253 -13.83 -2.15 -2.52
N GLU A 254 -14.15 -3.18 -1.74
CA GLU A 254 -13.21 -4.19 -1.22
C GLU A 254 -12.72 -5.21 -2.27
N ARG A 255 -13.10 -5.04 -3.54
CA ARG A 255 -12.72 -5.94 -4.66
C ARG A 255 -13.26 -7.38 -4.55
N MET A 256 -14.21 -7.62 -3.66
CA MET A 256 -14.97 -8.88 -3.53
C MET A 256 -16.08 -8.90 -4.59
N ASN A 257 -15.71 -9.21 -5.83
CA ASN A 257 -16.56 -9.01 -7.00
C ASN A 257 -17.74 -9.98 -7.09
N ASP A 258 -17.48 -11.25 -6.80
CA ASP A 258 -18.49 -12.30 -6.89
C ASP A 258 -19.61 -12.02 -5.89
N GLU A 259 -19.24 -11.74 -4.63
CA GLU A 259 -20.18 -11.42 -3.56
C GLU A 259 -20.88 -10.07 -3.79
N ALA A 260 -20.19 -9.09 -4.39
CA ALA A 260 -20.83 -7.83 -4.79
C ALA A 260 -21.89 -8.07 -5.86
N LEU A 261 -21.60 -8.91 -6.86
CA LEU A 261 -22.53 -9.25 -7.94
C LEU A 261 -23.78 -9.95 -7.39
N GLU A 262 -23.59 -10.94 -6.51
CA GLU A 262 -24.71 -11.61 -5.82
C GLU A 262 -25.55 -10.62 -5.01
N ALA A 263 -24.91 -9.71 -4.26
CA ALA A 263 -25.62 -8.72 -3.48
C ALA A 263 -26.45 -7.76 -4.35
N TYR A 264 -25.95 -7.39 -5.52
CA TYR A 264 -26.69 -6.59 -6.49
C TYR A 264 -27.88 -7.35 -7.08
N ASP A 265 -27.72 -8.63 -7.41
CA ASP A 265 -28.81 -9.48 -7.89
C ASP A 265 -29.92 -9.60 -6.83
N ARG A 266 -29.57 -9.82 -5.57
CA ARG A 266 -30.53 -9.84 -4.44
C ARG A 266 -31.26 -8.51 -4.24
N ALA A 267 -30.57 -7.38 -4.42
CA ALA A 267 -31.19 -6.07 -4.30
C ALA A 267 -32.23 -5.83 -5.41
N ILE A 268 -31.96 -6.29 -6.64
CA ILE A 268 -32.90 -6.20 -7.76
C ILE A 268 -34.12 -7.10 -7.51
N GLU A 269 -33.91 -8.35 -7.08
CA GLU A 269 -34.98 -9.30 -6.75
C GLU A 269 -35.96 -8.76 -5.70
N LYS A 270 -35.45 -8.02 -4.70
CA LYS A 270 -36.26 -7.45 -3.61
C LYS A 270 -37.06 -6.20 -4.00
N GLY A 271 -36.88 -5.70 -5.21
CA GLY A 271 -37.61 -4.55 -5.73
C GLY A 271 -36.96 -3.21 -5.37
N LEU A 272 -36.58 -2.48 -6.42
CA LEU A 272 -36.06 -1.11 -6.35
C LEU A 272 -36.97 -0.19 -7.17
N SER A 273 -36.91 1.13 -6.94
CA SER A 273 -37.52 2.05 -7.91
C SER A 273 -36.84 1.90 -9.28
N LYS A 274 -37.55 2.16 -10.38
CA LYS A 274 -36.98 2.07 -11.74
C LYS A 274 -35.68 2.88 -11.90
N SER A 275 -35.53 3.99 -11.16
CA SER A 275 -34.34 4.83 -11.20
C SER A 275 -33.15 4.21 -10.44
N GLU A 276 -33.41 3.58 -9.30
CA GLU A 276 -32.40 2.87 -8.53
C GLU A 276 -31.96 1.58 -9.21
N GLU A 277 -32.91 0.81 -9.76
CA GLU A 277 -32.62 -0.41 -10.50
C GLU A 277 -31.71 -0.12 -11.70
N ARG A 278 -32.00 0.93 -12.49
CA ARG A 278 -31.11 1.34 -13.60
C ARG A 278 -29.69 1.67 -13.14
N ARG A 279 -29.54 2.37 -12.01
CA ARG A 279 -28.21 2.69 -11.44
C ARG A 279 -27.49 1.41 -11.00
N LEU A 280 -28.22 0.49 -10.39
CA LEU A 280 -27.67 -0.77 -9.92
C LEU A 280 -27.29 -1.73 -11.06
N GLN A 281 -28.11 -1.82 -12.10
CA GLN A 281 -27.80 -2.61 -13.31
C GLN A 281 -26.52 -2.12 -13.99
N LYS A 282 -26.28 -0.81 -14.00
CA LYS A 282 -25.00 -0.25 -14.48
C LYS A 282 -23.83 -0.66 -13.59
N GLN A 283 -23.98 -0.57 -12.27
CA GLN A 283 -22.96 -1.00 -11.32
C GLN A 283 -22.65 -2.51 -11.43
N ARG A 284 -23.69 -3.33 -11.65
CA ARG A 284 -23.60 -4.75 -11.97
C ARG A 284 -22.78 -5.00 -13.24
N ALA A 285 -23.04 -4.26 -14.32
CA ALA A 285 -22.27 -4.35 -15.56
C ALA A 285 -20.79 -3.99 -15.37
N HIS A 286 -20.47 -2.96 -14.56
CA HIS A 286 -19.08 -2.66 -14.18
C HIS A 286 -18.42 -3.79 -13.39
N THR A 287 -19.19 -4.47 -12.53
CA THR A 287 -18.71 -5.60 -11.73
C THR A 287 -18.34 -6.77 -12.64
N LEU A 288 -19.21 -7.15 -13.58
CA LEU A 288 -18.92 -8.16 -14.61
C LEU A 288 -17.67 -7.81 -15.43
N PHE A 289 -17.53 -6.54 -15.83
CA PHE A 289 -16.34 -6.09 -16.56
C PHE A 289 -15.05 -6.27 -15.72
N ARG A 290 -15.09 -5.93 -14.43
CA ARG A 290 -13.95 -6.07 -13.51
C ARG A 290 -13.57 -7.53 -13.25
N MET A 291 -14.55 -8.43 -13.25
CA MET A 291 -14.38 -9.88 -13.18
C MET A 291 -13.85 -10.50 -14.48
N ARG A 292 -13.63 -9.70 -15.53
CA ARG A 292 -13.22 -10.15 -16.87
C ARG A 292 -14.26 -11.00 -17.59
N ARG A 293 -15.53 -10.94 -17.16
CA ARG A 293 -16.70 -11.57 -17.81
C ARG A 293 -17.21 -10.67 -18.95
N TYR A 294 -16.34 -10.40 -19.92
CA TYR A 294 -16.57 -9.36 -20.94
C TYR A 294 -17.80 -9.59 -21.83
N PRO A 295 -18.14 -10.81 -22.27
CA PRO A 295 -19.37 -11.05 -23.03
C PRO A 295 -20.63 -10.69 -22.23
N GLU A 296 -20.68 -11.02 -20.95
CA GLU A 296 -21.82 -10.72 -20.09
C GLU A 296 -21.90 -9.23 -19.75
N ALA A 297 -20.75 -8.60 -19.48
CA ALA A 297 -20.67 -7.15 -19.30
C ALA A 297 -21.14 -6.41 -20.56
N LEU A 298 -20.79 -6.89 -21.75
CA LEU A 298 -21.25 -6.32 -23.02
C LEU A 298 -22.77 -6.34 -23.12
N LEU A 299 -23.39 -7.51 -22.92
CA LEU A 299 -24.86 -7.64 -22.94
C LEU A 299 -25.52 -6.72 -21.91
N ALA A 300 -24.97 -6.65 -20.70
CA ALA A 300 -25.48 -5.79 -19.64
C ALA A 300 -25.36 -4.29 -19.99
N PHE A 301 -24.29 -3.86 -20.65
CA PHE A 301 -24.17 -2.47 -21.12
C PHE A 301 -25.06 -2.18 -22.34
N GLU A 302 -25.39 -3.18 -23.16
CA GLU A 302 -26.30 -3.04 -24.30
C GLU A 302 -27.75 -2.87 -23.88
N SER A 303 -28.17 -3.50 -22.79
CA SER A 303 -29.53 -3.36 -22.25
C SER A 303 -29.77 -2.02 -21.53
N LEU A 304 -28.72 -1.23 -21.29
CA LEU A 304 -28.82 0.07 -20.63
C LEU A 304 -29.01 1.22 -21.64
N PRO A 305 -29.62 2.34 -21.22
CA PRO A 305 -29.63 3.56 -22.02
C PRO A 305 -28.21 3.97 -22.43
N GLN A 306 -28.02 4.22 -23.73
CA GLN A 306 -26.72 4.58 -24.32
C GLN A 306 -26.39 6.07 -24.10
N THR A 307 -26.45 6.49 -22.83
CA THR A 307 -26.20 7.86 -22.35
C THR A 307 -25.06 7.88 -21.33
N GLY A 308 -24.50 9.07 -21.05
CA GLY A 308 -23.34 9.18 -20.18
C GLY A 308 -22.16 8.36 -20.71
N ASP A 309 -21.47 7.63 -19.84
CA ASP A 309 -20.32 6.77 -20.18
C ASP A 309 -20.70 5.33 -20.58
N THR A 310 -21.98 4.94 -20.57
CA THR A 310 -22.42 3.59 -20.97
C THR A 310 -21.89 3.15 -22.35
N PRO A 311 -21.93 4.01 -23.40
CA PRO A 311 -21.38 3.64 -24.72
C PRO A 311 -19.88 3.34 -24.70
N ILE A 312 -19.12 4.05 -23.85
CA ILE A 312 -17.68 3.82 -23.68
C ILE A 312 -17.44 2.43 -23.10
N TRP A 313 -18.15 2.08 -22.04
CA TRP A 313 -17.99 0.78 -21.40
C TRP A 313 -18.43 -0.37 -22.29
N ARG A 314 -19.50 -0.19 -23.06
CA ARG A 314 -19.90 -1.14 -24.11
C ARG A 314 -18.76 -1.37 -25.13
N ALA A 315 -18.20 -0.29 -25.67
CA ALA A 315 -17.08 -0.38 -26.62
C ALA A 315 -15.85 -1.06 -25.99
N ARG A 316 -15.51 -0.72 -24.75
CA ARG A 316 -14.42 -1.40 -24.01
C ARG A 316 -14.70 -2.89 -23.83
N SER A 317 -15.93 -3.30 -23.55
CA SER A 317 -16.30 -4.71 -23.44
C SER A 317 -16.12 -5.45 -24.76
N LEU A 318 -16.45 -4.83 -25.91
CA LEU A 318 -16.15 -5.39 -27.23
C LEU A 318 -14.65 -5.66 -27.40
N ALA A 319 -13.79 -4.66 -27.16
CA ALA A 319 -12.34 -4.83 -27.29
C ALA A 319 -11.79 -5.94 -26.39
N ARG A 320 -12.30 -6.06 -25.17
CA ARG A 320 -11.86 -7.06 -24.20
C ARG A 320 -12.42 -8.47 -24.47
N ALA A 321 -13.52 -8.56 -25.21
CA ALA A 321 -14.09 -9.81 -25.74
C ALA A 321 -13.49 -10.19 -27.11
N ASP A 322 -12.31 -9.64 -27.46
CA ASP A 322 -11.60 -9.88 -28.74
C ASP A 322 -12.34 -9.42 -30.01
N ARG A 323 -13.38 -8.58 -29.86
CA ARG A 323 -14.13 -7.95 -30.95
C ARG A 323 -13.57 -6.57 -31.27
N VAL A 324 -12.26 -6.53 -31.54
CA VAL A 324 -11.51 -5.27 -31.71
C VAL A 324 -12.03 -4.39 -32.86
N PRO A 325 -12.33 -4.90 -34.07
CA PRO A 325 -12.85 -4.06 -35.15
C PRO A 325 -14.15 -3.35 -34.77
N GLU A 326 -15.08 -4.09 -34.17
CA GLU A 326 -16.38 -3.57 -33.72
C GLU A 326 -16.23 -2.55 -32.58
N SER A 327 -15.23 -2.75 -31.71
CA SER A 327 -14.91 -1.77 -30.67
C SER A 327 -14.40 -0.46 -31.27
N ILE A 328 -13.57 -0.50 -32.31
CA ILE A 328 -13.05 0.69 -32.98
C ILE A 328 -14.21 1.47 -33.59
N GLU A 329 -15.08 0.79 -34.36
CA GLU A 329 -16.30 1.39 -34.93
C GLU A 329 -17.21 1.99 -33.85
N ALA A 330 -17.33 1.31 -32.69
CA ALA A 330 -18.11 1.82 -31.58
C ALA A 330 -17.53 3.11 -31.00
N PHE A 331 -16.20 3.22 -30.87
CA PHE A 331 -15.56 4.47 -30.46
C PHE A 331 -15.67 5.57 -31.52
N GLU A 332 -15.55 5.24 -32.80
CA GLU A 332 -15.72 6.20 -33.90
C GLU A 332 -17.14 6.78 -33.95
N ARG A 333 -18.16 5.96 -33.67
CA ARG A 333 -19.54 6.43 -33.51
C ARG A 333 -19.70 7.42 -32.35
N ILE A 334 -18.97 7.25 -31.26
CA ILE A 334 -18.97 8.20 -30.13
C ILE A 334 -18.25 9.49 -30.53
N VAL A 335 -17.12 9.37 -31.23
CA VAL A 335 -16.36 10.51 -31.76
C VAL A 335 -17.25 11.41 -32.63
N ALA A 336 -18.12 10.82 -33.46
CA ALA A 336 -19.02 11.57 -34.34
C ALA A 336 -20.09 12.40 -33.60
N ARG A 337 -20.50 12.01 -32.38
CA ARG A 337 -21.62 12.62 -31.63
C ARG A 337 -21.29 13.91 -30.90
N ARG A 338 -20.00 14.28 -30.80
CA ARG A 338 -19.51 15.51 -30.12
C ARG A 338 -20.01 15.71 -28.67
N ASP A 339 -20.22 14.62 -27.93
CA ASP A 339 -20.54 14.68 -26.50
C ASP A 339 -19.29 14.71 -25.61
N SER A 340 -19.48 14.75 -24.28
CA SER A 340 -18.40 14.83 -23.29
C SER A 340 -17.41 13.66 -23.34
N ASN A 341 -17.77 12.51 -23.92
CA ASN A 341 -16.89 11.35 -24.04
C ASN A 341 -16.04 11.36 -25.32
N ARG A 342 -16.28 12.27 -26.26
CA ARG A 342 -15.61 12.31 -27.57
C ARG A 342 -14.09 12.20 -27.46
N ILE A 343 -13.47 13.01 -26.61
CA ILE A 343 -12.00 13.02 -26.44
C ILE A 343 -11.50 11.69 -25.87
N TYR A 344 -12.24 11.09 -24.93
CA TYR A 344 -11.89 9.80 -24.38
C TYR A 344 -12.04 8.67 -25.43
N ALA A 345 -13.07 8.74 -26.28
CA ALA A 345 -13.26 7.81 -27.39
C ALA A 345 -12.14 7.91 -28.43
N HIS A 346 -11.69 9.13 -28.79
CA HIS A 346 -10.49 9.29 -29.63
C HIS A 346 -9.28 8.59 -29.01
N TYR A 347 -9.01 8.81 -27.72
CA TYR A 347 -7.87 8.20 -27.05
C TYR A 347 -7.93 6.66 -27.04
N LEU A 348 -9.09 6.08 -26.72
CA LEU A 348 -9.26 4.62 -26.70
C LEU A 348 -9.21 3.98 -28.09
N ALA A 349 -9.79 4.64 -29.11
CA ALA A 349 -9.66 4.20 -30.50
C ALA A 349 -8.20 4.21 -30.93
N ALA A 350 -7.45 5.27 -30.62
CA ALA A 350 -6.03 5.38 -30.95
C ALA A 350 -5.19 4.24 -30.35
N LEU A 351 -5.42 3.89 -29.07
CA LEU A 351 -4.74 2.76 -28.42
C LEU A 351 -5.03 1.41 -29.08
N LEU A 352 -6.22 1.24 -29.68
CA LEU A 352 -6.56 0.03 -30.43
C LEU A 352 -6.00 0.06 -31.86
N LEU A 353 -5.70 1.23 -32.42
CA LEU A 353 -5.14 1.34 -33.76
C LEU A 353 -3.60 1.24 -33.76
N ASP A 354 -2.95 1.73 -32.69
CA ASP A 354 -1.50 1.78 -32.57
C ASP A 354 -0.86 0.38 -32.60
N GLY A 355 0.15 0.21 -33.45
CA GLY A 355 0.86 -1.05 -33.64
C GLY A 355 0.11 -2.09 -34.49
N ARG A 356 -0.97 -1.71 -35.20
CA ARG A 356 -1.79 -2.62 -36.03
C ARG A 356 -1.82 -2.27 -37.53
N GLU A 357 -0.68 -1.89 -38.13
CA GLU A 357 -0.59 -1.39 -39.53
C GLU A 357 -1.47 -0.14 -39.83
N ARG A 358 -2.17 0.39 -38.80
CA ARG A 358 -3.05 1.55 -38.84
C ARG A 358 -2.50 2.72 -38.02
N ASP A 359 -1.17 2.81 -37.92
CA ASP A 359 -0.47 3.80 -37.10
C ASP A 359 -0.79 5.25 -37.51
N ALA A 360 -1.05 5.50 -38.79
CA ALA A 360 -1.46 6.82 -39.27
C ALA A 360 -2.81 7.26 -38.68
N GLU A 361 -3.78 6.36 -38.64
CA GLU A 361 -5.10 6.61 -38.05
C GLU A 361 -4.98 6.79 -36.52
N ALA A 362 -4.20 5.92 -35.85
CA ALA A 362 -3.92 6.04 -34.43
C ALA A 362 -3.37 7.42 -34.07
N ARG A 363 -2.39 7.91 -34.85
CA ARG A 363 -1.81 9.25 -34.67
C ARG A 363 -2.81 10.36 -34.89
N ALA A 364 -3.68 10.27 -35.90
CA ALA A 364 -4.71 11.28 -36.13
C ALA A 364 -5.64 11.40 -34.91
N HIS A 365 -6.06 10.27 -34.34
CA HIS A 365 -6.85 10.28 -33.11
C HIS A 365 -6.07 10.85 -31.91
N PHE A 366 -4.81 10.45 -31.69
CA PHE A 366 -4.01 11.02 -30.60
C PHE A 366 -3.78 12.52 -30.77
N GLN A 367 -3.62 13.03 -32.00
CA GLN A 367 -3.42 14.46 -32.26
C GLN A 367 -4.63 15.27 -31.76
N VAL A 368 -5.85 14.81 -32.06
CA VAL A 368 -7.08 15.45 -31.54
C VAL A 368 -7.12 15.48 -30.02
N VAL A 369 -6.64 14.42 -29.35
CA VAL A 369 -6.59 14.35 -27.88
C VAL A 369 -5.50 15.28 -27.31
N ALA A 370 -4.35 15.35 -27.97
CA ALA A 370 -3.22 16.19 -27.54
C ALA A 370 -3.50 17.69 -27.65
N ASP A 371 -4.35 18.09 -28.61
CA ASP A 371 -4.73 19.48 -28.84
C ASP A 371 -5.98 19.91 -28.05
N ASP A 372 -6.59 19.01 -27.27
CA ASP A 372 -7.74 19.32 -26.41
C ASP A 372 -7.30 19.97 -25.08
N PRO A 373 -7.64 21.24 -24.81
CA PRO A 373 -7.25 21.91 -23.58
C PRO A 373 -8.09 21.46 -22.37
N GLY A 374 -9.24 20.81 -22.59
CA GLY A 374 -10.19 20.44 -21.54
C GLY A 374 -9.81 19.20 -20.73
N ARG A 375 -8.92 18.34 -21.24
CA ARG A 375 -8.52 17.08 -20.59
C ARG A 375 -6.99 16.93 -20.49
N GLY A 376 -6.35 17.78 -19.70
CA GLY A 376 -4.89 17.84 -19.56
C GLY A 376 -4.19 16.50 -19.37
N GLY A 377 -4.72 15.60 -18.51
CA GLY A 377 -4.11 14.28 -18.30
C GLY A 377 -4.16 13.35 -19.52
N LEU A 378 -5.25 13.37 -20.29
CA LEU A 378 -5.34 12.60 -21.54
C LEU A 378 -4.48 13.23 -22.64
N ALA A 379 -4.44 14.56 -22.72
CA ALA A 379 -3.60 15.28 -23.66
C ALA A 379 -2.12 14.92 -23.44
N GLN A 380 -1.66 14.89 -22.17
CA GLN A 380 -0.30 14.45 -21.82
C GLN A 380 -0.03 13.00 -22.24
N ALA A 381 -0.96 12.08 -21.98
CA ALA A 381 -0.83 10.69 -22.40
C ALA A 381 -0.77 10.56 -23.93
N ALA A 382 -1.57 11.33 -24.67
CA ALA A 382 -1.55 11.34 -26.13
C ALA A 382 -0.25 11.95 -26.69
N LEU A 383 0.26 13.05 -26.11
CA LEU A 383 1.56 13.63 -26.45
C LEU A 383 2.68 12.62 -26.28
N TRP A 384 2.67 11.83 -25.20
CA TRP A 384 3.63 10.75 -25.01
C TRP A 384 3.56 9.72 -26.14
N GLN A 385 2.36 9.24 -26.48
CA GLN A 385 2.20 8.25 -27.56
C GLN A 385 2.67 8.81 -28.91
N LEU A 386 2.29 10.04 -29.21
CA LEU A 386 2.71 10.74 -30.43
C LEU A 386 4.22 10.94 -30.50
N GLY A 387 4.87 11.38 -29.42
CA GLY A 387 6.32 11.60 -29.36
C GLY A 387 7.08 10.28 -29.48
N TRP A 388 6.66 9.25 -28.75
CA TRP A 388 7.26 7.92 -28.82
C TRP A 388 7.10 7.27 -30.19
N SER A 389 5.92 7.43 -30.79
CA SER A 389 5.64 6.98 -32.16
C SER A 389 6.58 7.67 -33.16
N ASP A 390 6.80 8.98 -33.02
CA ASP A 390 7.72 9.76 -33.87
C ASP A 390 9.18 9.35 -33.69
N TYR A 391 9.60 9.13 -32.45
CA TYR A 391 10.94 8.64 -32.14
C TYR A 391 11.21 7.31 -32.83
N ARG A 392 10.29 6.34 -32.72
CA ARG A 392 10.43 5.00 -33.33
C ARG A 392 10.49 5.00 -34.86
N ARG A 393 9.91 6.01 -35.52
CA ARG A 393 9.95 6.16 -37.00
C ARG A 393 11.10 7.03 -37.50
N GLY A 394 11.97 7.51 -36.62
CA GLY A 394 13.06 8.42 -36.98
C GLY A 394 12.64 9.88 -37.23
N ALA A 395 11.40 10.25 -36.89
CA ALA A 395 10.88 11.61 -36.98
C ALA A 395 11.34 12.42 -35.75
N PHE A 396 12.65 12.52 -35.57
CA PHE A 396 13.26 12.97 -34.32
C PHE A 396 12.95 14.44 -33.97
N ALA A 397 12.84 15.32 -34.98
CA ALA A 397 12.47 16.72 -34.77
C ALA A 397 11.05 16.84 -34.19
N GLN A 398 10.09 16.10 -34.75
CA GLN A 398 8.70 16.08 -34.27
C GLN A 398 8.59 15.40 -32.90
N ALA A 399 9.37 14.35 -32.66
CA ALA A 399 9.46 13.70 -31.37
C ALA A 399 9.95 14.68 -30.29
N ALA A 400 11.03 15.42 -30.56
CA ALA A 400 11.58 16.41 -29.64
C ALA A 400 10.56 17.50 -29.28
N GLU A 401 9.83 18.03 -30.28
CA GLU A 401 8.77 19.04 -30.06
C GLU A 401 7.63 18.50 -29.18
N ARG A 402 7.17 17.28 -29.45
CA ARG A 402 6.09 16.64 -28.68
C ARG A 402 6.49 16.35 -27.24
N PHE A 403 7.72 15.90 -27.04
CA PHE A 403 8.26 15.71 -25.70
C PHE A 403 8.47 17.04 -24.97
N ASP A 404 8.82 18.12 -25.67
CA ASP A 404 8.92 19.44 -25.06
C ASP A 404 7.56 19.96 -24.57
N ARG A 405 6.54 19.91 -25.44
CA ARG A 405 5.14 20.23 -25.08
C ARG A 405 4.66 19.40 -23.90
N LEU A 406 5.02 18.11 -23.85
CA LEU A 406 4.68 17.24 -22.73
C LEU A 406 5.41 17.67 -21.45
N ALA A 407 6.70 17.98 -21.52
CA ALA A 407 7.46 18.45 -20.37
C ALA A 407 6.88 19.76 -19.78
N ASP A 408 6.47 20.69 -20.64
CA ASP A 408 5.84 21.96 -20.24
C ASP A 408 4.47 21.75 -19.59
N ALA A 409 3.69 20.78 -20.10
CA ALA A 409 2.38 20.46 -19.57
C ALA A 409 2.43 19.65 -18.25
N THR A 410 3.56 18.99 -17.95
CA THR A 410 3.71 18.17 -16.74
C THR A 410 4.16 19.02 -15.55
N GLY A 411 3.27 19.20 -14.57
CA GLY A 411 3.55 19.99 -13.36
C GLY A 411 4.50 19.32 -12.37
N ASP A 412 4.41 17.99 -12.21
CA ASP A 412 5.25 17.24 -11.29
C ASP A 412 6.71 17.19 -11.80
N PRO A 413 7.70 17.63 -11.00
CA PRO A 413 9.09 17.68 -11.44
C PRO A 413 9.70 16.31 -11.77
N ILE A 414 9.26 15.23 -11.11
CA ILE A 414 9.78 13.88 -11.33
C ILE A 414 9.18 13.26 -12.58
N GLU A 415 7.87 13.41 -12.78
CA GLU A 415 7.21 12.95 -14.00
C GLU A 415 7.74 13.68 -15.24
N ARG A 416 8.13 14.96 -15.10
CA ARG A 416 8.74 15.78 -16.17
C ARG A 416 10.08 15.23 -16.67
N LEU A 417 10.77 14.39 -15.90
CA LEU A 417 12.07 13.83 -16.31
C LEU A 417 11.97 12.92 -17.52
N ARG A 418 10.88 12.14 -17.62
CA ARG A 418 10.66 11.23 -18.74
C ARG A 418 10.62 11.96 -20.10
N PRO A 419 9.73 12.95 -20.32
CA PRO A 419 9.71 13.68 -21.57
C PRO A 419 11.00 14.49 -21.80
N ARG A 420 11.60 15.10 -20.77
CA ARG A 420 12.89 15.82 -20.92
C ARG A 420 14.01 14.91 -21.43
N TYR A 421 14.12 13.71 -20.87
CA TYR A 421 15.12 12.73 -21.28
C TYR A 421 14.92 12.28 -22.72
N TRP A 422 13.68 11.92 -23.08
CA TRP A 422 13.37 11.47 -24.43
C TRP A 422 13.43 12.58 -25.48
N ARG A 423 13.20 13.85 -25.10
CA ARG A 423 13.53 15.02 -25.92
C ARG A 423 15.03 15.09 -26.21
N ALA A 424 15.88 14.92 -25.19
CA ALA A 424 17.33 14.93 -25.37
C ALA A 424 17.79 13.79 -26.29
N ARG A 425 17.29 12.56 -26.08
CA ARG A 425 17.57 11.43 -26.97
C ARG A 425 17.08 11.67 -28.40
N ALA A 426 15.92 12.29 -28.59
CA ALA A 426 15.44 12.66 -29.92
C ALA A 426 16.37 13.68 -30.60
N LEU A 427 16.80 14.72 -29.88
CA LEU A 427 17.74 15.72 -30.39
C LEU A 427 19.09 15.10 -30.77
N GLU A 428 19.61 14.20 -29.93
CA GLU A 428 20.86 13.47 -30.19
C GLU A 428 20.79 12.66 -31.50
N GLN A 429 19.75 11.83 -31.65
CA GLN A 429 19.54 11.03 -32.85
C GLN A 429 19.21 11.88 -34.09
N GLY A 430 18.64 13.07 -33.89
CA GLY A 430 18.37 14.07 -34.92
C GLY A 430 19.56 14.95 -35.30
N GLY A 431 20.76 14.72 -34.76
CA GLY A 431 21.99 15.45 -35.10
C GLY A 431 22.21 16.76 -34.33
N ARG A 432 21.39 17.07 -33.31
CA ARG A 432 21.52 18.26 -32.45
C ARG A 432 22.22 17.92 -31.14
N ALA A 433 23.45 17.42 -31.25
CA ALA A 433 24.20 16.83 -30.13
C ALA A 433 24.49 17.81 -28.98
N ASP A 434 24.78 19.08 -29.26
CA ASP A 434 25.09 20.06 -28.22
C ASP A 434 23.88 20.40 -27.34
N GLU A 435 22.70 20.53 -27.96
CA GLU A 435 21.45 20.75 -27.23
C GLU A 435 21.03 19.52 -26.43
N ALA A 436 21.20 18.33 -27.01
CA ALA A 436 20.98 17.07 -26.30
C ALA A 436 21.88 16.96 -25.08
N ARG A 437 23.18 17.23 -25.24
CA ARG A 437 24.17 17.23 -24.14
C ARG A 437 23.80 18.21 -23.04
N GLY A 438 23.38 19.43 -23.38
CA GLY A 438 22.93 20.42 -22.39
C GLY A 438 21.71 19.96 -21.58
N LEU A 439 20.72 19.32 -22.24
CA LEU A 439 19.56 18.77 -21.55
C LEU A 439 19.92 17.58 -20.65
N LEU A 440 20.76 16.66 -21.13
CA LEU A 440 21.24 15.51 -20.35
C LEU A 440 22.01 15.99 -19.12
N ASP A 441 22.89 16.99 -19.28
CA ASP A 441 23.67 17.57 -18.17
C ASP A 441 22.75 18.18 -17.10
N ALA A 442 21.73 18.94 -17.51
CA ALA A 442 20.73 19.48 -16.59
C ALA A 442 19.97 18.37 -15.83
N ILE A 443 19.49 17.35 -16.53
CA ILE A 443 18.76 16.22 -15.91
C ILE A 443 19.67 15.46 -14.92
N ALA A 444 20.92 15.20 -15.30
CA ALA A 444 21.90 14.51 -14.47
C ALA A 444 22.27 15.29 -13.20
N LYS A 445 22.32 16.63 -13.27
CA LYS A 445 22.60 17.51 -12.13
C LYS A 445 21.40 17.72 -11.21
N GLU A 446 20.21 17.90 -11.78
CA GLU A 446 19.00 18.18 -11.00
C GLU A 446 18.45 16.93 -10.29
N TYR A 447 18.52 15.75 -10.93
CA TYR A 447 17.93 14.50 -10.42
C TYR A 447 18.84 13.28 -10.60
N PRO A 448 20.11 13.31 -10.14
CA PRO A 448 21.13 12.28 -10.40
C PRO A 448 20.77 10.86 -9.97
N LEU A 449 19.86 10.72 -8.99
CA LEU A 449 19.41 9.43 -8.46
C LEU A 449 18.04 9.01 -8.98
N SER A 450 17.41 9.77 -9.87
CA SER A 450 16.28 9.27 -10.65
C SER A 450 16.77 8.31 -11.75
N TYR A 451 15.86 7.47 -12.28
CA TYR A 451 16.19 6.61 -13.42
C TYR A 451 16.76 7.42 -14.60
N TYR A 452 16.10 8.50 -15.00
CA TYR A 452 16.53 9.31 -16.14
C TYR A 452 17.77 10.17 -15.86
N GLY A 453 18.00 10.59 -14.61
CA GLY A 453 19.24 11.25 -14.21
C GLY A 453 20.45 10.33 -14.30
N TRP A 454 20.29 9.09 -13.83
CA TRP A 454 21.32 8.07 -14.02
C TRP A 454 21.57 7.79 -15.51
N ARG A 455 20.51 7.59 -16.32
CA ARG A 455 20.67 7.40 -17.77
C ARG A 455 21.35 8.58 -18.44
N ALA A 456 20.98 9.80 -18.08
CA ALA A 456 21.60 10.99 -18.64
C ALA A 456 23.10 11.05 -18.36
N ARG A 457 23.51 10.67 -17.15
CA ARG A 457 24.93 10.57 -16.77
C ARG A 457 25.68 9.48 -17.54
N GLU A 458 25.05 8.35 -17.78
CA GLU A 458 25.60 7.27 -18.61
C GLU A 458 25.89 7.76 -20.04
N HIS A 459 24.95 8.46 -20.67
CA HIS A 459 25.13 9.05 -22.01
C HIS A 459 26.21 10.14 -22.06
N LEU A 460 26.44 10.85 -20.95
CA LEU A 460 27.50 11.85 -20.83
C LEU A 460 28.89 11.24 -20.58
N GLY A 461 29.01 9.90 -20.50
CA GLY A 461 30.29 9.22 -20.29
C GLY A 461 30.65 8.95 -18.82
N GLY A 462 29.70 9.06 -17.89
CA GLY A 462 29.88 8.63 -16.50
C GLY A 462 30.73 9.59 -15.65
N GLY A 463 30.17 10.74 -15.26
CA GLY A 463 30.80 11.70 -14.35
C GLY A 463 30.51 11.43 -12.86
N ALA A 464 31.28 12.08 -11.97
CA ALA A 464 31.02 12.07 -10.53
C ALA A 464 29.71 12.80 -10.19
N LEU A 465 29.04 12.38 -9.12
CA LEU A 465 27.88 13.11 -8.59
C LEU A 465 28.36 14.43 -7.95
N GLY A 466 27.86 15.55 -8.46
CA GLY A 466 27.99 16.82 -7.75
C GLY A 466 27.11 16.84 -6.50
N ALA A 467 27.58 17.45 -5.43
CA ALA A 467 26.75 17.69 -4.25
C ALA A 467 25.61 18.67 -4.62
N VAL A 468 24.37 18.26 -4.41
CA VAL A 468 23.21 19.16 -4.56
C VAL A 468 22.93 19.76 -3.19
N ALA A 469 23.01 21.08 -3.09
CA ALA A 469 22.64 21.79 -1.87
C ALA A 469 21.12 21.68 -1.65
N HIS A 470 20.72 21.24 -0.46
CA HIS A 470 19.31 21.15 -0.08
C HIS A 470 19.02 21.93 1.19
N ASP A 471 17.98 22.75 1.14
CA ASP A 471 17.39 23.36 2.33
C ASP A 471 16.40 22.38 2.96
N ILE A 472 16.94 21.37 3.65
CA ILE A 472 16.13 20.52 4.54
C ILE A 472 16.22 21.12 5.94
N ALA A 473 15.10 21.61 6.44
CA ALA A 473 15.01 22.09 7.81
C ALA A 473 15.35 20.96 8.80
N ARG A 474 16.57 21.02 9.36
CA ARG A 474 16.93 20.37 10.62
C ARG A 474 16.23 21.10 11.78
N GLY A 475 15.86 20.37 12.82
CA GLY A 475 15.34 20.93 14.06
C GLY A 475 13.97 21.63 13.99
N LYS A 476 12.91 20.90 14.35
CA LYS A 476 11.73 21.41 15.09
C LYS A 476 11.16 20.26 15.90
N ALA A 477 11.20 20.34 17.23
CA ALA A 477 10.61 19.37 18.14
C ALA A 477 9.08 19.38 18.04
N GLY A 478 8.53 18.76 17.01
CA GLY A 478 7.11 18.43 16.97
C GLY A 478 6.76 17.34 17.98
N LEU A 479 7.78 16.55 18.34
CA LEU A 479 7.71 15.45 19.28
C LEU A 479 8.32 15.86 20.62
N ARG A 480 7.64 15.49 21.70
CA ARG A 480 8.14 15.71 23.06
C ARG A 480 9.08 14.57 23.45
N PRO A 481 10.13 14.81 24.26
CA PRO A 481 11.02 13.76 24.73
C PRO A 481 10.28 12.56 25.34
N GLY A 482 9.21 12.79 26.11
CA GLY A 482 8.40 11.71 26.69
C GLY A 482 7.61 10.87 25.68
N GLU A 483 7.27 11.42 24.50
CA GLU A 483 6.63 10.66 23.42
C GLU A 483 7.63 9.71 22.74
N LEU A 484 8.86 10.18 22.53
CA LEU A 484 9.96 9.36 22.00
C LEU A 484 10.44 8.33 23.02
N GLU A 485 10.50 8.71 24.30
CA GLU A 485 10.79 7.81 25.42
C GLU A 485 9.79 6.64 25.46
N ARG A 486 8.49 6.94 25.35
CA ARG A 486 7.44 5.93 25.30
C ARG A 486 7.69 4.91 24.18
N VAL A 487 7.95 5.39 22.96
CA VAL A 487 8.26 4.50 21.82
C VAL A 487 9.49 3.66 22.13
N ARG A 488 10.56 4.28 22.64
CA ARG A 488 11.80 3.57 22.96
C ARG A 488 11.57 2.45 23.98
N ILE A 489 10.88 2.74 25.07
CA ILE A 489 10.55 1.75 26.11
C ILE A 489 9.77 0.58 25.52
N LEU A 490 8.75 0.84 24.70
CA LEU A 490 7.95 -0.22 24.07
C LEU A 490 8.79 -1.08 23.12
N MET A 491 9.62 -0.45 22.28
CA MET A 491 10.50 -1.17 21.35
C MET A 491 11.54 -2.02 22.07
N GLU A 492 12.22 -1.46 23.08
CA GLU A 492 13.20 -2.17 23.90
C GLU A 492 12.52 -3.30 24.71
N ALA A 493 11.26 -3.13 25.10
CA ALA A 493 10.46 -4.16 25.75
C ALA A 493 10.08 -5.33 24.82
N GLY A 494 10.33 -5.23 23.51
CA GLY A 494 9.88 -6.20 22.52
C GLY A 494 8.41 -6.02 22.09
N LEU A 495 7.75 -4.95 22.55
CA LEU A 495 6.38 -4.58 22.18
C LEU A 495 6.39 -3.77 20.88
N VAL A 496 6.88 -4.42 19.80
CA VAL A 496 7.17 -3.76 18.50
C VAL A 496 5.90 -3.27 17.82
N ASP A 497 4.78 -3.97 17.97
CA ASP A 497 3.50 -3.57 17.39
C ASP A 497 2.94 -2.33 18.10
N GLU A 498 2.94 -2.32 19.44
CA GLU A 498 2.53 -1.17 20.26
C GLU A 498 3.42 0.04 20.01
N GLY A 499 4.75 -0.15 19.98
CA GLY A 499 5.69 0.90 19.63
C GLY A 499 5.45 1.43 18.21
N GLY A 500 5.15 0.54 17.26
CA GLY A 500 4.83 0.87 15.87
C GLY A 500 3.57 1.72 15.75
N GLU A 501 2.52 1.41 16.50
CA GLU A 501 1.30 2.23 16.56
C GLU A 501 1.57 3.63 17.09
N GLU A 502 2.36 3.75 18.17
CA GLU A 502 2.79 5.04 18.71
C GLU A 502 3.59 5.83 17.65
N THR A 503 4.53 5.21 16.94
CA THR A 503 5.28 5.89 15.87
C THR A 503 4.39 6.40 14.74
N ALA A 504 3.33 5.67 14.37
CA ALA A 504 2.40 6.08 13.33
C ALA A 504 1.63 7.36 13.73
N LEU A 505 1.29 7.50 15.02
CA LEU A 505 0.68 8.73 15.56
C LEU A 505 1.67 9.89 15.51
N LEU A 506 2.90 9.68 15.99
CA LEU A 506 3.94 10.70 16.09
C LEU A 506 4.41 11.18 14.70
N THR A 507 4.50 10.29 13.71
CA THR A 507 4.93 10.64 12.34
C THR A 507 4.05 11.71 11.70
N ARG A 508 2.75 11.77 12.05
CA ARG A 508 1.83 12.81 11.57
C ARG A 508 2.09 14.19 12.19
N ARG A 509 2.74 14.22 13.35
CA ARG A 509 3.09 15.43 14.10
C ARG A 509 4.56 15.84 13.97
N ALA A 510 5.41 14.96 13.44
CA ALA A 510 6.83 15.23 13.20
C ALA A 510 7.01 16.41 12.24
N LYS A 511 7.74 17.45 12.68
CA LYS A 511 7.85 18.75 11.97
C LYS A 511 9.18 18.97 11.24
N GLY A 512 10.16 18.09 11.42
CA GLY A 512 11.49 18.25 10.85
C GLY A 512 12.23 16.92 10.70
N LEU A 513 13.46 17.01 10.19
CA LEU A 513 14.28 15.84 9.91
C LEU A 513 14.64 15.08 11.19
N ASP A 514 15.03 15.78 12.25
CA ASP A 514 15.52 15.14 13.48
C ASP A 514 14.44 14.29 14.16
N ASP A 515 13.19 14.77 14.23
CA ASP A 515 12.04 13.99 14.72
C ASP A 515 11.89 12.67 13.94
N ARG A 516 12.04 12.75 12.62
CA ARG A 516 11.86 11.62 11.70
C ARG A 516 13.03 10.64 11.74
N ILE A 517 14.25 11.14 11.85
CA ILE A 517 15.47 10.34 12.03
C ILE A 517 15.39 9.58 13.36
N GLU A 518 14.98 10.23 14.45
CA GLU A 518 14.86 9.55 15.74
C GLU A 518 13.79 8.45 15.70
N LEU A 519 12.62 8.72 15.10
CA LEU A 519 11.62 7.67 14.88
C LEU A 519 12.15 6.52 14.00
N ALA A 520 12.84 6.84 12.89
CA ALA A 520 13.43 5.83 12.01
C ALA A 520 14.51 5.00 12.71
N ARG A 521 15.32 5.62 13.57
CA ARG A 521 16.33 4.96 14.40
C ARG A 521 15.69 3.96 15.36
N LEU A 522 14.65 4.37 16.09
CA LEU A 522 13.92 3.50 17.02
C LEU A 522 13.28 2.30 16.30
N LEU A 523 12.66 2.54 15.14
CA LEU A 523 12.07 1.49 14.31
C LEU A 523 13.12 0.53 13.75
N THR A 524 14.27 1.05 13.30
CA THR A 524 15.39 0.25 12.79
C THR A 524 15.99 -0.63 13.89
N ALA A 525 16.17 -0.10 15.10
CA ALA A 525 16.66 -0.85 16.25
C ALA A 525 15.71 -1.99 16.65
N ALA A 526 14.41 -1.82 16.42
CA ALA A 526 13.38 -2.85 16.62
C ALA A 526 13.26 -3.84 15.44
N GLY A 527 14.05 -3.69 14.38
CA GLY A 527 13.98 -4.51 13.16
C GLY A 527 12.81 -4.18 12.23
N ASP A 528 12.05 -3.10 12.48
CA ASP A 528 10.97 -2.63 11.61
C ASP A 528 11.49 -1.68 10.52
N TYR A 529 12.30 -2.24 9.63
CA TYR A 529 12.90 -1.50 8.51
C TYR A 529 11.85 -0.89 7.57
N ASN A 530 10.65 -1.48 7.46
CA ASN A 530 9.59 -0.96 6.61
C ASN A 530 9.06 0.37 7.14
N ARG A 531 8.64 0.42 8.39
CA ARG A 531 8.15 1.68 8.97
C ARG A 531 9.29 2.71 9.05
N ALA A 532 10.51 2.28 9.39
CA ALA A 532 11.68 3.16 9.43
C ALA A 532 11.91 3.90 8.11
N GLN A 533 11.97 3.18 6.98
CA GLN A 533 12.17 3.83 5.68
C GLN A 533 11.01 4.75 5.29
N ARG A 534 9.78 4.41 5.66
CA ARG A 534 8.59 5.17 5.26
C ARG A 534 8.49 6.51 5.96
N VAL A 535 8.90 6.58 7.23
CA VAL A 535 8.96 7.85 8.00
C VAL A 535 9.79 8.90 7.26
N ILE A 536 10.81 8.45 6.52
CA ILE A 536 11.72 9.28 5.73
C ILE A 536 11.21 9.48 4.31
N VAL A 537 10.99 8.41 3.54
CA VAL A 537 10.65 8.47 2.11
C VAL A 537 9.37 9.24 1.86
N ASP A 538 8.34 9.02 2.69
CA ASP A 538 7.03 9.67 2.53
C ASP A 538 7.12 11.20 2.76
N ALA A 539 8.10 11.66 3.55
CA ALA A 539 8.33 13.08 3.83
C ALA A 539 9.32 13.76 2.89
N TYR A 540 10.30 13.01 2.37
CA TYR A 540 11.44 13.57 1.63
C TYR A 540 11.56 13.04 0.20
N THR A 541 10.47 12.60 -0.42
CA THR A 541 10.47 12.05 -1.80
C THR A 541 11.19 12.96 -2.80
N THR A 542 10.91 14.27 -2.81
CA THR A 542 11.54 15.21 -3.76
C THR A 542 13.03 15.42 -3.47
N PRO A 543 13.46 15.75 -2.23
CA PRO A 543 14.89 15.79 -1.90
C PRO A 543 15.63 14.50 -2.24
N LEU A 544 15.07 13.32 -1.90
CA LEU A 544 15.67 12.03 -2.23
C LEU A 544 15.72 11.75 -3.75
N ALA A 545 14.89 12.38 -4.56
CA ALA A 545 15.00 12.24 -6.01
C ALA A 545 16.12 13.12 -6.62
N ARG A 546 16.48 14.20 -5.92
CA ARG A 546 17.48 15.19 -6.35
C ARG A 546 18.92 14.83 -6.02
N GLY A 547 19.14 13.67 -5.43
CA GLY A 547 20.49 13.15 -5.25
C GLY A 547 21.02 13.21 -3.82
N PRO A 548 22.14 12.54 -3.57
CA PRO A 548 22.75 12.50 -2.26
C PRO A 548 23.01 13.91 -1.74
N ILE A 549 22.68 14.11 -0.48
CA ILE A 549 22.80 15.40 0.17
C ILE A 549 23.99 15.31 1.10
N GLY A 550 25.10 15.95 0.71
CA GLY A 550 26.29 16.01 1.57
C GLY A 550 25.93 16.63 2.92
N GLY A 551 26.33 15.97 4.01
CA GLY A 551 26.03 16.38 5.39
C GLY A 551 24.68 15.89 5.95
N LEU A 552 23.89 15.15 5.16
CA LEU A 552 22.65 14.47 5.58
C LEU A 552 22.66 12.97 5.21
N GLU A 553 23.81 12.32 5.34
CA GLU A 553 23.98 10.89 4.99
C GLU A 553 23.00 9.98 5.76
N GLU A 554 22.67 10.35 7.00
CA GLU A 554 21.67 9.66 7.83
C GLU A 554 20.29 9.55 7.18
N LEU A 555 19.85 10.59 6.46
CA LEU A 555 18.59 10.58 5.71
C LEU A 555 18.58 9.42 4.71
N TRP A 556 19.72 9.21 4.05
CA TRP A 556 19.88 8.20 3.02
C TRP A 556 20.00 6.80 3.60
N TRP A 557 20.72 6.62 4.70
CA TRP A 557 20.81 5.32 5.38
C TRP A 557 19.46 4.82 5.87
N TYR A 558 18.58 5.69 6.37
CA TYR A 558 17.23 5.27 6.74
C TYR A 558 16.29 5.15 5.54
N ALA A 559 16.49 5.95 4.47
CA ALA A 559 15.71 5.81 3.25
C ALA A 559 16.05 4.52 2.48
N TRP A 560 17.32 4.12 2.41
CA TRP A 560 17.84 2.89 1.78
C TRP A 560 18.70 2.10 2.78
N PRO A 561 18.09 1.46 3.78
CA PRO A 561 18.83 0.73 4.81
C PRO A 561 19.44 -0.56 4.26
N SER A 562 20.61 -0.92 4.78
CA SER A 562 21.18 -2.28 4.72
C SER A 562 20.40 -3.24 5.64
N ALA A 563 19.10 -3.38 5.39
CA ALA A 563 18.19 -4.21 6.19
C ALA A 563 18.60 -5.69 6.09
N PHE A 564 18.68 -6.38 7.24
CA PHE A 564 19.12 -7.79 7.30
C PHE A 564 20.55 -8.02 6.78
N ALA A 565 21.46 -7.06 6.98
CA ALA A 565 22.81 -7.07 6.39
C ALA A 565 23.55 -8.40 6.54
N GLY A 566 23.62 -8.98 7.74
CA GLY A 566 24.30 -10.26 7.95
C GLY A 566 23.75 -11.41 7.10
N MET A 567 22.44 -11.44 6.83
CA MET A 567 21.80 -12.46 5.99
C MET A 567 22.07 -12.21 4.51
N VAL A 568 22.09 -10.95 4.08
CA VAL A 568 22.44 -10.58 2.69
C VAL A 568 23.91 -10.87 2.41
N ASP A 569 24.79 -10.51 3.33
CA ASP A 569 26.23 -10.78 3.24
C ASP A 569 26.50 -12.29 3.15
N GLU A 570 25.78 -13.10 3.93
CA GLU A 570 25.89 -14.56 3.86
C GLU A 570 25.39 -15.13 2.52
N ALA A 571 24.23 -14.69 2.05
CA ALA A 571 23.66 -15.15 0.78
C ALA A 571 24.47 -14.71 -0.45
N THR A 572 25.26 -13.65 -0.35
CA THR A 572 26.06 -13.08 -1.43
C THR A 572 27.57 -13.35 -1.29
N ARG A 573 28.01 -13.99 -0.21
CA ARG A 573 29.41 -14.38 0.01
C ARG A 573 30.03 -15.27 -1.08
N PRO A 574 29.32 -16.27 -1.66
CA PRO A 574 29.94 -17.18 -2.63
C PRO A 574 30.47 -16.45 -3.87
N GLU A 575 31.61 -16.91 -4.41
CA GLU A 575 32.20 -16.30 -5.61
C GLU A 575 31.27 -16.48 -6.83
N GLY A 576 31.08 -15.41 -7.63
CA GLY A 576 30.13 -15.41 -8.75
C GLY A 576 28.65 -15.25 -8.36
N SER A 577 28.37 -14.89 -7.11
CA SER A 577 27.05 -14.49 -6.61
C SER A 577 26.60 -13.14 -7.20
N ILE A 578 25.36 -12.76 -6.86
CA ILE A 578 24.81 -11.47 -7.23
C ILE A 578 25.29 -10.37 -6.28
N ALA A 579 25.45 -9.15 -6.79
CA ALA A 579 25.86 -8.00 -6.00
C ALA A 579 24.84 -7.70 -4.86
N PRO A 580 25.28 -7.48 -3.60
CA PRO A 580 24.41 -7.21 -2.45
C PRO A 580 23.42 -6.07 -2.69
N GLU A 581 23.85 -5.02 -3.40
CA GLU A 581 23.04 -3.84 -3.71
C GLU A 581 21.82 -4.21 -4.56
N LEU A 582 21.93 -5.20 -5.43
CA LEU A 582 20.78 -5.68 -6.20
C LEU A 582 19.80 -6.46 -5.33
N VAL A 583 20.29 -7.26 -4.38
CA VAL A 583 19.44 -7.98 -3.41
C VAL A 583 18.64 -6.98 -2.58
N TYR A 584 19.32 -5.97 -2.01
CA TYR A 584 18.64 -4.91 -1.26
C TYR A 584 17.64 -4.12 -2.12
N SER A 585 17.95 -3.90 -3.40
CA SER A 585 17.05 -3.20 -4.34
C SER A 585 15.78 -3.98 -4.63
N ILE A 586 15.91 -5.28 -4.88
CA ILE A 586 14.77 -6.17 -5.11
C ILE A 586 13.94 -6.28 -3.83
N MET A 587 14.57 -6.56 -2.70
CA MET A 587 13.88 -6.65 -1.40
C MET A 587 13.07 -5.40 -1.07
N ARG A 588 13.66 -4.22 -1.31
CA ARG A 588 13.00 -2.93 -1.14
C ARG A 588 11.75 -2.80 -2.01
N GLU A 589 11.87 -3.07 -3.30
CA GLU A 589 10.79 -2.84 -4.27
C GLU A 589 9.71 -3.93 -4.23
N GLU A 590 10.02 -5.12 -3.70
CA GLU A 590 9.08 -6.24 -3.56
C GLU A 590 8.26 -6.17 -2.28
N SER A 591 8.91 -6.09 -1.11
CA SER A 591 8.22 -6.16 0.19
C SER A 591 8.28 -4.86 0.99
N GLY A 592 9.22 -3.98 0.64
CA GLY A 592 9.62 -2.87 1.50
C GLY A 592 10.23 -3.34 2.82
N TYR A 593 10.94 -4.47 2.82
CA TYR A 593 11.56 -5.13 3.98
C TYR A 593 10.58 -5.81 4.95
N ARG A 594 9.38 -6.18 4.51
CA ARG A 594 8.39 -6.88 5.35
C ARG A 594 8.51 -8.40 5.17
N PRO A 595 8.95 -9.16 6.20
CA PRO A 595 9.24 -10.58 6.04
C PRO A 595 8.00 -11.48 5.97
N LYS A 596 6.85 -11.01 6.47
CA LYS A 596 5.61 -11.80 6.55
C LYS A 596 4.53 -11.37 5.54
N VAL A 597 4.90 -10.62 4.50
CA VAL A 597 3.93 -10.11 3.51
C VAL A 597 3.61 -11.13 2.43
N ILE A 598 2.33 -11.22 2.08
CA ILE A 598 1.80 -12.04 0.98
C ILE A 598 1.18 -11.11 -0.05
N SER A 599 1.56 -11.21 -1.32
CA SER A 599 0.91 -10.46 -2.41
C SER A 599 -0.48 -11.03 -2.72
N PRO A 600 -1.37 -10.27 -3.39
CA PRO A 600 -2.68 -10.77 -3.82
C PRO A 600 -2.63 -12.02 -4.71
N VAL A 601 -1.49 -12.29 -5.37
CA VAL A 601 -1.29 -13.46 -6.24
C VAL A 601 -0.48 -14.57 -5.56
N GLY A 602 -0.15 -14.43 -4.26
CA GLY A 602 0.44 -15.48 -3.45
C GLY A 602 1.97 -15.46 -3.29
N ALA A 603 2.66 -14.45 -3.82
CA ALA A 603 4.11 -14.26 -3.59
C ALA A 603 4.41 -13.95 -2.11
N ARG A 604 5.51 -14.48 -1.55
CA ARG A 604 5.77 -14.48 -0.09
C ARG A 604 7.13 -13.88 0.30
N GLY A 605 7.12 -13.17 1.43
CA GLY A 605 8.31 -12.75 2.15
C GLY A 605 9.09 -11.59 1.52
N LEU A 606 10.34 -11.43 1.96
CA LEU A 606 11.17 -10.25 1.70
C LEU A 606 11.39 -9.95 0.21
N MET A 607 11.61 -10.98 -0.60
CA MET A 607 11.87 -10.89 -2.04
C MET A 607 10.68 -11.39 -2.88
N GLN A 608 9.50 -11.54 -2.26
CA GLN A 608 8.23 -11.92 -2.90
C GLN A 608 8.38 -13.12 -3.86
N ILE A 609 8.82 -14.25 -3.32
CA ILE A 609 9.00 -15.48 -4.09
C ILE A 609 7.66 -16.22 -4.14
N MET A 610 7.25 -16.64 -5.34
CA MET A 610 6.08 -17.51 -5.53
C MET A 610 6.34 -18.89 -4.92
N ARG A 611 5.31 -19.54 -4.38
CA ARG A 611 5.42 -20.87 -3.76
C ARG A 611 6.12 -21.87 -4.68
N GLU A 612 5.64 -22.01 -5.90
CA GLU A 612 6.15 -22.97 -6.88
C GLU A 612 7.60 -22.66 -7.27
N THR A 613 7.94 -21.37 -7.38
CA THR A 613 9.31 -20.92 -7.63
C THR A 613 10.22 -21.25 -6.46
N GLY A 614 9.77 -21.05 -5.22
CA GLY A 614 10.50 -21.39 -4.00
C GLY A 614 10.82 -22.87 -3.91
N GLU A 615 9.84 -23.74 -4.16
CA GLU A 615 10.02 -25.20 -4.21
C GLU A 615 11.06 -25.61 -5.27
N GLN A 616 11.00 -25.02 -6.46
CA GLN A 616 11.97 -25.27 -7.53
C GLN A 616 13.38 -24.77 -7.20
N LEU A 617 13.51 -23.61 -6.55
CA LEU A 617 14.79 -23.05 -6.12
C LEU A 617 15.40 -23.90 -5.02
N ALA A 618 14.63 -24.25 -3.98
CA ALA A 618 15.06 -25.08 -2.86
C ALA A 618 15.62 -26.42 -3.35
N LYS A 619 14.92 -27.08 -4.28
CA LYS A 619 15.40 -28.32 -4.90
C LYS A 619 16.73 -28.13 -5.64
N ARG A 620 16.90 -27.02 -6.37
CA ARG A 620 18.13 -26.75 -7.14
C ARG A 620 19.34 -26.46 -6.27
N ILE A 621 19.15 -25.89 -5.08
CA ILE A 621 20.21 -25.67 -4.09
C ILE A 621 20.40 -26.86 -3.14
N GLY A 622 19.68 -27.97 -3.34
CA GLY A 622 19.83 -29.19 -2.54
C GLY A 622 19.14 -29.15 -1.16
N ARG A 623 18.16 -28.26 -0.97
CA ARG A 623 17.40 -28.16 0.29
C ARG A 623 16.23 -29.15 0.29
N GLU A 624 16.37 -30.21 1.08
CA GLU A 624 15.33 -31.24 1.26
C GLU A 624 14.26 -30.79 2.26
N GLY A 625 13.03 -31.30 2.12
CA GLY A 625 11.93 -31.04 3.05
C GLY A 625 11.46 -29.58 3.10
N PHE A 626 11.68 -28.81 2.03
CA PHE A 626 11.30 -27.40 1.98
C PHE A 626 9.78 -27.21 2.08
N ASP A 627 9.35 -26.45 3.08
CA ASP A 627 7.97 -25.97 3.23
C ASP A 627 7.88 -24.54 2.66
N PRO A 628 6.96 -24.25 1.72
CA PRO A 628 6.70 -22.91 1.21
C PRO A 628 6.47 -21.82 2.25
N ASP A 629 6.09 -22.15 3.48
CA ASP A 629 5.93 -21.17 4.57
C ASP A 629 7.29 -20.76 5.17
N GLN A 630 8.37 -21.52 4.91
CA GLN A 630 9.75 -21.06 5.16
C GLN A 630 10.13 -19.84 4.32
N LEU A 631 9.35 -19.48 3.29
CA LEU A 631 9.54 -18.20 2.60
C LEU A 631 9.24 -16.98 3.49
N PHE A 632 8.62 -17.14 4.66
CA PHE A 632 8.47 -16.07 5.65
C PHE A 632 9.69 -15.90 6.57
N ASP A 633 10.62 -16.88 6.57
CA ASP A 633 11.90 -16.76 7.24
C ASP A 633 12.83 -15.84 6.41
N PRO A 634 13.31 -14.72 6.97
CA PRO A 634 14.17 -13.77 6.27
C PRO A 634 15.39 -14.41 5.61
N ALA A 635 16.12 -15.28 6.33
CA ALA A 635 17.36 -15.87 5.85
C ALA A 635 17.11 -16.78 4.64
N THR A 636 16.12 -17.68 4.75
CA THR A 636 15.71 -18.59 3.67
C THR A 636 15.21 -17.83 2.44
N ASN A 637 14.42 -16.77 2.63
CA ASN A 637 13.90 -15.98 1.52
C ASN A 637 15.01 -15.23 0.78
N ILE A 638 15.95 -14.62 1.52
CA ILE A 638 17.10 -13.91 0.97
C ILE A 638 18.03 -14.86 0.21
N GLU A 639 18.31 -16.04 0.76
CA GLU A 639 19.13 -17.08 0.12
C GLU A 639 18.55 -17.48 -1.25
N LEU A 640 17.29 -17.92 -1.27
CA LEU A 640 16.63 -18.38 -2.49
C LEU A 640 16.46 -17.27 -3.51
N GLY A 641 16.08 -16.07 -3.07
CA GLY A 641 15.92 -14.90 -3.94
C GLY A 641 17.24 -14.44 -4.55
N SER A 642 18.32 -14.43 -3.77
CA SER A 642 19.67 -14.08 -4.24
C SER A 642 20.18 -15.11 -5.25
N PHE A 643 19.98 -16.40 -4.98
CA PHE A 643 20.31 -17.48 -5.91
C PHE A 643 19.57 -17.29 -7.25
N TYR A 644 18.26 -17.04 -7.20
CA TYR A 644 17.46 -16.83 -8.41
C TYR A 644 17.90 -15.61 -9.22
N LEU A 645 18.18 -14.47 -8.56
CA LEU A 645 18.72 -13.29 -9.22
C LEU A 645 20.07 -13.55 -9.88
N GLY A 646 20.93 -14.37 -9.27
CA GLY A 646 22.18 -14.81 -9.86
C GLY A 646 21.96 -15.59 -11.16
N GLU A 647 20.98 -16.49 -11.20
CA GLU A 647 20.63 -17.22 -12.43
C GLU A 647 20.13 -16.29 -13.54
N LEU A 648 19.22 -15.37 -13.22
CA LEU A 648 18.71 -14.39 -14.18
C LEU A 648 19.81 -13.48 -14.70
N SER A 649 20.74 -13.06 -13.84
CA SER A 649 21.87 -12.22 -14.25
C SER A 649 22.83 -12.95 -15.19
N ARG A 650 23.07 -14.25 -14.96
CA ARG A 650 23.84 -15.09 -15.88
C ARG A 650 23.11 -15.34 -17.21
N GLN A 651 21.78 -15.39 -17.20
CA GLN A 651 20.98 -15.50 -18.42
C GLN A 651 21.07 -14.23 -19.29
N PHE A 652 21.22 -13.05 -18.68
CA PHE A 652 21.30 -11.76 -19.37
C PHE A 652 22.58 -10.98 -19.03
N PRO A 653 23.78 -11.51 -19.39
CA PRO A 653 25.07 -11.00 -18.89
C PRO A 653 25.36 -9.55 -19.30
N THR A 654 24.76 -9.06 -20.39
CA THR A 654 24.96 -7.70 -20.92
C THR A 654 23.75 -6.79 -20.71
N LYS A 655 22.67 -7.29 -20.09
CA LYS A 655 21.40 -6.56 -19.97
C LYS A 655 20.74 -6.82 -18.62
N LEU A 656 21.31 -6.21 -17.57
CA LEU A 656 20.79 -6.31 -16.20
C LEU A 656 19.30 -5.92 -16.09
N SER A 657 18.86 -4.94 -16.89
CA SER A 657 17.45 -4.54 -16.98
C SER A 657 16.53 -5.71 -17.37
N ALA A 658 17.00 -6.66 -18.19
CA ALA A 658 16.28 -7.85 -18.57
C ALA A 658 16.26 -8.90 -17.45
N ALA A 659 17.32 -9.03 -16.66
CA ALA A 659 17.29 -9.85 -15.46
C ALA A 659 16.26 -9.32 -14.44
N ILE A 660 16.25 -8.01 -14.18
CA ILE A 660 15.27 -7.35 -13.31
C ILE A 660 13.84 -7.52 -13.85
N ALA A 661 13.63 -7.33 -15.16
CA ALA A 661 12.33 -7.54 -15.79
C ALA A 661 11.88 -9.00 -15.65
N SER A 662 12.81 -9.96 -15.77
CA SER A 662 12.53 -11.40 -15.69
C SER A 662 12.13 -11.83 -14.29
N TYR A 663 12.68 -11.20 -13.26
CA TYR A 663 12.26 -11.42 -11.88
C TYR A 663 10.77 -11.09 -11.70
N ASN A 664 10.30 -9.99 -12.31
CA ASN A 664 8.91 -9.53 -12.18
C ASN A 664 7.92 -10.20 -13.16
N ALA A 665 8.30 -10.39 -14.43
CA ALA A 665 7.40 -10.85 -15.50
C ALA A 665 7.65 -12.31 -15.92
N GLY A 666 8.66 -12.96 -15.35
CA GLY A 666 9.09 -14.31 -15.69
C GLY A 666 10.08 -14.34 -16.88
N PRO A 667 11.11 -15.21 -16.81
CA PRO A 667 12.20 -15.23 -17.80
C PRO A 667 11.74 -15.63 -19.21
N HIS A 668 10.72 -16.49 -19.35
CA HIS A 668 10.20 -16.89 -20.66
C HIS A 668 9.56 -15.74 -21.43
N VAL A 669 8.84 -14.85 -20.74
CA VAL A 669 8.19 -13.69 -21.37
C VAL A 669 9.24 -12.68 -21.81
N VAL A 670 10.20 -12.39 -20.93
CA VAL A 670 11.25 -11.40 -21.20
C VAL A 670 12.24 -11.88 -22.26
N SER A 671 12.56 -13.17 -22.31
CA SER A 671 13.43 -13.72 -23.36
C SER A 671 12.88 -13.41 -24.75
N ARG A 672 11.55 -13.50 -24.96
CA ARG A 672 10.91 -13.10 -26.22
C ARG A 672 10.98 -11.60 -26.49
N TRP A 673 11.14 -10.78 -25.46
CA TRP A 673 11.32 -9.33 -25.62
C TRP A 673 12.75 -8.93 -25.94
N VAL A 674 13.72 -9.76 -25.58
CA VAL A 674 15.14 -9.54 -25.84
C VAL A 674 15.58 -10.18 -27.15
N GLU A 675 14.95 -11.29 -27.56
CA GLU A 675 15.30 -12.02 -28.77
C GLU A 675 15.21 -11.13 -30.02
N GLY A 676 16.36 -10.94 -30.70
CA GLY A 676 16.47 -10.10 -31.89
C GLY A 676 16.36 -8.59 -31.63
N ASP A 677 16.33 -8.16 -30.36
CA ASP A 677 16.32 -6.74 -30.00
C ASP A 677 17.75 -6.19 -29.84
N GLY A 678 18.14 -5.34 -30.78
CA GLY A 678 19.43 -4.63 -30.77
C GLY A 678 19.34 -3.20 -30.23
N ARG A 679 18.23 -2.81 -29.59
CA ARG A 679 18.05 -1.44 -29.11
C ARG A 679 18.99 -1.13 -27.94
N PRO A 680 19.41 0.14 -27.79
CA PRO A 680 19.98 0.64 -26.56
C PRO A 680 19.09 0.30 -25.35
N ASP A 681 19.72 0.09 -24.19
CA ASP A 681 19.04 -0.47 -23.03
C ASP A 681 17.85 0.40 -22.55
N ASP A 682 17.96 1.72 -22.55
CA ASP A 682 16.86 2.62 -22.19
C ASP A 682 15.69 2.56 -23.15
N GLU A 683 15.94 2.47 -24.46
CA GLU A 683 14.92 2.28 -25.47
C GLU A 683 14.21 0.93 -25.31
N TRP A 684 14.96 -0.12 -24.98
CA TRP A 684 14.39 -1.42 -24.66
C TRP A 684 13.49 -1.34 -23.42
N VAL A 685 14.00 -0.75 -22.32
CA VAL A 685 13.23 -0.57 -21.08
C VAL A 685 11.96 0.24 -21.32
N GLU A 686 12.03 1.32 -22.10
CA GLU A 686 10.87 2.15 -22.44
C GLU A 686 9.85 1.43 -23.35
N SER A 687 10.32 0.47 -24.14
CA SER A 687 9.52 -0.37 -25.02
C SER A 687 8.88 -1.57 -24.33
N ILE A 688 9.21 -1.88 -23.06
CA ILE A 688 8.62 -3.00 -22.33
C ILE A 688 7.08 -2.88 -22.36
N PRO A 689 6.36 -3.86 -22.94
CA PRO A 689 4.92 -3.77 -23.15
C PRO A 689 4.14 -3.67 -21.84
N TYR A 690 4.59 -4.39 -20.82
CA TYR A 690 3.95 -4.40 -19.51
C TYR A 690 4.36 -3.14 -18.74
N SER A 691 3.44 -2.20 -18.58
CA SER A 691 3.68 -0.94 -17.87
C SER A 691 4.15 -1.16 -16.43
N GLN A 692 3.60 -2.16 -15.74
CA GLN A 692 4.03 -2.54 -14.39
C GLN A 692 5.51 -2.97 -14.38
N THR A 693 5.92 -3.86 -15.29
CA THR A 693 7.30 -4.34 -15.40
C THR A 693 8.26 -3.23 -15.81
N ARG A 694 7.87 -2.38 -16.77
CA ARG A 694 8.66 -1.19 -17.16
C ARG A 694 8.91 -0.26 -15.98
N SER A 695 7.87 0.05 -15.21
CA SER A 695 8.01 0.88 -14.00
C SER A 695 8.83 0.17 -12.93
N TYR A 696 8.64 -1.14 -12.75
CA TYR A 696 9.41 -1.95 -11.82
C TYR A 696 10.91 -1.91 -12.12
N VAL A 697 11.31 -2.13 -13.38
CA VAL A 697 12.72 -2.04 -13.81
C VAL A 697 13.29 -0.66 -13.47
N LYS A 698 12.57 0.43 -13.79
CA LYS A 698 13.02 1.79 -13.47
C LYS A 698 13.19 2.02 -11.96
N ARG A 699 12.28 1.51 -11.13
CA ARG A 699 12.36 1.65 -9.67
C ARG A 699 13.49 0.81 -9.07
N VAL A 700 13.66 -0.44 -9.47
CA VAL A 700 14.76 -1.29 -9.01
C VAL A 700 16.09 -0.70 -9.42
N THR A 701 16.23 -0.24 -10.67
CA THR A 701 17.46 0.44 -11.12
C THR A 701 17.74 1.69 -10.31
N ARG A 702 16.72 2.51 -10.01
CA ARG A 702 16.84 3.68 -9.12
C ARG A 702 17.41 3.27 -7.75
N SER A 703 16.81 2.26 -7.13
CA SER A 703 17.22 1.75 -5.83
C SER A 703 18.64 1.16 -5.87
N LEU A 704 19.01 0.46 -6.94
CA LEU A 704 20.35 -0.08 -7.16
C LEU A 704 21.40 1.02 -7.21
N GLN A 705 21.13 2.11 -7.93
CA GLN A 705 22.06 3.24 -7.98
C GLN A 705 22.18 3.95 -6.63
N ALA A 706 21.10 4.01 -5.85
CA ALA A 706 21.15 4.58 -4.50
C ALA A 706 22.01 3.70 -3.57
N TYR A 707 21.84 2.37 -3.57
CA TYR A 707 22.66 1.48 -2.76
C TYR A 707 24.14 1.53 -3.14
N ARG A 708 24.48 1.45 -4.42
CA ARG A 708 25.87 1.54 -4.92
C ARG A 708 26.59 2.85 -4.59
N LEU A 709 25.81 3.88 -4.28
CA LEU A 709 26.35 5.16 -3.88
C LEU A 709 26.60 5.22 -2.37
N LEU A 710 25.80 4.51 -1.58
CA LEU A 710 25.81 4.55 -0.12
C LEU A 710 26.73 3.50 0.51
N TYR A 711 26.92 2.37 -0.19
CA TYR A 711 27.67 1.18 0.21
C TYR A 711 28.57 0.78 -0.96
#